data_AF-I9RCA8-F1
#
_entry.id   AF-I9RCA8-F1
#
_cell.length_a   1.000
_cell.length_b   1.000
_cell.length_c   1.000
_cell.angle_alpha   90.00
_cell.angle_beta   90.00
_cell.angle_gamma   90.00
#
_symmetry.space_group_name_H-M   'P 1'
#
loop_
_entity.id
_entity.type
_entity.pdbx_description
1 polymer ?
#
loop_
_entity_poly.entity_id
_entity_poly.type
_entity_poly.pdbx_seq_one_letter_code
_entity_poly.pdbx_strand_id
1 'polypeptide(L)'
;MNYRKFLIAALLVMSFSVQAKDITITRLTCEMREGRVTISDAPRLGWQMSSPENGTRQTAYEIEVRDVWAGKVVWNSGKVKSARSQLVSCADAALEKDRHYTWRVRVWDEADTPSAWSAPSDFSILTSEAAFAGSEWIGAITRKDARIPEGRKYHGSELKKPEAKAAWAAVDTLAKKSIYLRREFHVAKKVKDATAYVCGLGFYEFSLNGEKVGDSEFAPLWSDYDKSVYYNTYDVTSQVKKGGNAIGVLLGNGFYNVQGGRYRKLQISFGAPTLRFRMVVNYEDGTSETIVSGKDWKYDFSPVLFNCIYGGEDYDARREQKGWNMFGFKEQDWRPVVIQEAPKGVLRPQIAQPVKIMERYDIREVTKLTAEQITAACKSTKRTVDPSAFVLDMGQNLAGFPEITVRGKKGQKITLLVSESLTDEGACNQRQTGRQHYYEYILKGEGVETWHPRFSYYGFRYIQVEGAVLKGQKNTLHLPVIQKIQSCFVYNSAPKVSTFQCSNRIFNEAHRLIEKAVRSNMQSVFTDCPHREKLGWLEQDHLCGPGLLYNYDLTGFVPQTLQNIADAQHANGAVPTTAPEYVVFEGPGMDAFAESPEWGCTFVVLPFMYYETYGDDSLIRKYYNGMRRYIDYMTTRANDGIVSFGLGDWYDYGDFRAGFSRNTPVPLVATAHYYMVVRYLVEAARMLDNRYDVAYYTHLGEEINKAFHREFYHKDTRQYGTGSQCSNALPLFLGMVPAEDKQAVLDNLVADIKRHGNRLTTGDVGNRYLFQTLARNGLNELMYTMHNHEEAPGYGFQLKFGATTLTEQWDPRQGSSWNHFMMGQIDEWFFNSLAGIRTVEGKPGMKEIEIRPRPVGDLTYVRASTKTLYGKVAVDWTCENGVFTLKVTIPVGCTARVFLPDEKEPKIVESGTYSFKK
;
A
#
# COMPACT_ATOMS: atom_id res chain seq x y z
N MET A 1 58.72 -31.99 53.94
CA MET A 1 59.14 -31.71 52.56
C MET A 1 57.93 -31.84 51.64
N ASN A 2 57.63 -30.80 50.84
CA ASN A 2 56.62 -30.71 49.77
C ASN A 2 55.13 -30.43 50.10
N TYR A 3 54.86 -29.21 50.58
CA TYR A 3 53.58 -28.48 50.45
C TYR A 3 53.29 -27.97 49.01
N ARG A 4 53.74 -28.71 47.98
CA ARG A 4 53.71 -28.26 46.56
C ARG A 4 52.82 -29.11 45.65
N LYS A 5 52.04 -30.05 46.17
CA LYS A 5 51.22 -30.97 45.36
C LYS A 5 49.69 -30.86 45.54
N PHE A 6 49.20 -30.02 46.45
CA PHE A 6 47.75 -29.84 46.65
C PHE A 6 47.16 -28.57 46.00
N LEU A 7 47.97 -27.66 45.46
CA LEU A 7 47.48 -26.44 44.80
C LEU A 7 47.33 -26.53 43.28
N ILE A 8 47.72 -27.64 42.64
CA ILE A 8 47.66 -27.80 41.17
C ILE A 8 46.42 -28.61 40.72
N ALA A 9 45.76 -29.33 41.63
CA ALA A 9 44.54 -30.09 41.30
C ALA A 9 43.23 -29.29 41.45
N ALA A 10 43.26 -28.11 42.09
CA ALA A 10 42.08 -27.24 42.26
C ALA A 10 41.98 -26.09 41.23
N LEU A 11 42.94 -26.00 40.29
CA LEU A 11 43.01 -24.92 39.28
C LEU A 11 42.82 -25.43 37.83
N LEU A 12 42.38 -26.68 37.63
CA LEU A 12 42.25 -27.31 36.31
C LEU A 12 40.85 -27.87 36.00
N VAL A 13 39.82 -27.46 36.76
CA VAL A 13 38.40 -27.73 36.44
C VAL A 13 37.56 -26.47 36.68
N MET A 14 37.93 -25.36 36.07
CA MET A 14 36.92 -24.45 35.51
C MET A 14 36.83 -24.81 34.03
N SER A 15 36.16 -25.92 33.74
CA SER A 15 35.58 -26.11 32.43
C SER A 15 34.66 -24.92 32.22
N PHE A 16 35.07 -23.94 31.41
CA PHE A 16 34.15 -23.03 30.77
C PHE A 16 33.22 -23.93 29.94
N SER A 17 32.13 -24.39 30.54
CA SER A 17 30.98 -24.86 29.80
C SER A 17 30.48 -23.65 29.03
N VAL A 18 30.97 -23.49 27.80
CA VAL A 18 30.37 -22.62 26.81
C VAL A 18 28.96 -23.17 26.63
N GLN A 19 28.01 -22.58 27.35
CA GLN A 19 26.61 -22.90 27.20
C GLN A 19 26.21 -22.45 25.79
N ALA A 20 25.54 -23.33 25.05
CA ALA A 20 25.05 -23.00 23.72
C ALA A 20 24.11 -21.82 23.82
N LYS A 21 24.28 -20.82 22.94
CA LYS A 21 23.42 -19.66 22.92
C LYS A 21 22.14 -20.03 22.21
N ASP A 22 21.20 -20.67 22.90
CA ASP A 22 19.97 -21.24 22.33
C ASP A 22 19.33 -20.31 21.25
N ILE A 23 19.49 -20.67 19.97
CA ILE A 23 18.85 -19.99 18.84
C ILE A 23 17.51 -20.66 18.55
N THR A 24 16.45 -19.86 18.54
CA THR A 24 15.13 -20.27 18.06
C THR A 24 14.82 -19.59 16.74
N ILE A 25 14.35 -20.35 15.75
CA ILE A 25 13.86 -19.82 14.48
C ILE A 25 12.38 -19.43 14.66
N THR A 26 12.06 -18.16 14.47
CA THR A 26 10.77 -17.59 14.87
C THR A 26 9.85 -17.23 13.70
N ARG A 27 10.40 -17.10 12.49
CA ARG A 27 9.64 -16.76 11.29
C ARG A 27 10.33 -17.34 10.06
N LEU A 28 9.56 -17.89 9.13
CA LEU A 28 10.03 -18.37 7.82
C LEU A 28 9.33 -17.61 6.71
N THR A 29 10.06 -17.31 5.63
CA THR A 29 9.51 -16.63 4.46
C THR A 29 10.01 -17.26 3.17
N CYS A 30 9.17 -17.20 2.13
CA CYS A 30 9.55 -17.47 0.74
C CYS A 30 9.24 -16.22 -0.08
N GLU A 31 10.20 -15.69 -0.85
CA GLU A 31 10.09 -14.38 -1.50
C GLU A 31 9.65 -13.29 -0.51
N MET A 32 10.27 -13.31 0.69
CA MET A 32 10.01 -12.41 1.83
C MET A 32 8.59 -12.46 2.42
N ARG A 33 7.72 -13.37 1.95
CA ARG A 33 6.32 -13.51 2.38
C ARG A 33 6.10 -14.78 3.19
N GLU A 34 5.15 -14.73 4.12
CA GLU A 34 4.69 -15.86 4.94
C GLU A 34 3.51 -16.60 4.30
N GLY A 35 3.27 -17.83 4.74
CA GLY A 35 2.20 -18.70 4.24
C GLY A 35 2.52 -19.31 2.87
N ARG A 36 1.51 -19.92 2.23
CA ARG A 36 1.66 -20.58 0.93
C ARG A 36 1.93 -19.57 -0.18
N VAL A 37 3.20 -19.34 -0.50
CA VAL A 37 3.59 -18.43 -1.58
C VAL A 37 3.63 -19.18 -2.91
N THR A 38 2.95 -18.65 -3.93
CA THR A 38 3.09 -19.15 -5.31
C THR A 38 4.17 -18.33 -6.05
N ILE A 39 5.13 -19.02 -6.65
CA ILE A 39 6.26 -18.45 -7.38
C ILE A 39 6.40 -19.11 -8.77
N SER A 40 7.04 -18.42 -9.71
CA SER A 40 7.30 -18.94 -11.06
C SER A 40 8.67 -19.59 -11.23
N ASP A 41 9.61 -19.25 -10.34
CA ASP A 41 11.04 -19.54 -10.46
C ASP A 41 11.57 -20.17 -9.16
N ALA A 42 12.89 -20.23 -9.01
CA ALA A 42 13.53 -20.78 -7.81
C ALA A 42 13.21 -19.93 -6.57
N PRO A 43 12.84 -20.55 -5.43
CA PRO A 43 12.48 -19.81 -4.22
C PRO A 43 13.72 -19.16 -3.59
N ARG A 44 13.54 -17.92 -3.12
CA ARG A 44 14.44 -17.26 -2.18
C ARG A 44 13.84 -17.34 -0.78
N LEU A 45 14.54 -18.06 0.11
CA LEU A 45 14.07 -18.35 1.46
C LEU A 45 14.67 -17.37 2.48
N GLY A 46 13.91 -17.09 3.54
CA GLY A 46 14.36 -16.23 4.63
C GLY A 46 13.88 -16.73 5.99
N TRP A 47 14.64 -16.44 7.05
CA TRP A 47 14.28 -16.82 8.41
C TRP A 47 14.72 -15.81 9.47
N GLN A 48 13.85 -15.58 10.46
CA GLN A 48 14.17 -14.78 11.64
C GLN A 48 14.59 -15.68 12.80
N MET A 49 15.45 -15.13 13.65
CA MET A 49 16.03 -15.83 14.79
C MET A 49 15.86 -14.99 16.06
N SER A 50 15.69 -15.66 17.19
CA SER A 50 15.76 -15.05 18.52
C SER A 50 16.71 -15.84 19.42
N SER A 51 17.32 -15.13 20.37
CA SER A 51 18.16 -15.71 21.42
C SER A 51 18.00 -14.85 22.68
N PRO A 52 18.01 -15.44 23.88
CA PRO A 52 18.02 -14.68 25.13
C PRO A 52 19.38 -14.03 25.40
N GLU A 53 20.43 -14.46 24.71
CA GLU A 53 21.80 -13.99 24.92
C GLU A 53 22.19 -12.86 23.96
N ASN A 54 23.02 -11.95 24.46
CA ASN A 54 23.62 -10.90 23.63
C ASN A 54 24.79 -11.49 22.81
N GLY A 55 25.00 -10.94 21.60
CA GLY A 55 26.06 -11.35 20.69
C GLY A 55 25.87 -12.72 20.02
N THR A 56 24.66 -13.29 20.05
CA THR A 56 24.37 -14.54 19.34
C THR A 56 24.37 -14.32 17.83
N ARG A 57 25.01 -15.22 17.06
CA ARG A 57 25.02 -15.12 15.59
C ARG A 57 24.96 -16.48 14.91
N GLN A 58 24.38 -16.48 13.71
CA GLN A 58 24.44 -17.63 12.82
C GLN A 58 25.81 -17.71 12.12
N THR A 59 26.41 -18.90 12.11
CA THR A 59 27.62 -19.23 11.35
C THR A 59 27.37 -20.17 10.17
N ALA A 60 26.33 -21.01 10.25
CA ALA A 60 25.92 -21.92 9.18
C ALA A 60 24.42 -22.18 9.20
N TYR A 61 23.88 -22.73 8.11
CA TYR A 61 22.49 -23.20 8.01
C TYR A 61 22.38 -24.53 7.27
N GLU A 62 21.24 -25.21 7.40
CA GLU A 62 20.86 -26.37 6.61
C GLU A 62 19.35 -26.30 6.32
N ILE A 63 18.99 -26.50 5.06
CA ILE A 63 17.60 -26.45 4.56
C ILE A 63 17.21 -27.84 4.06
N GLU A 64 15.99 -28.28 4.40
CA GLU A 64 15.35 -29.48 3.85
C GLU A 64 14.08 -29.07 3.11
N VAL A 65 13.92 -29.52 1.86
CA VAL A 65 12.71 -29.32 1.03
C VAL A 65 12.06 -30.66 0.71
N ARG A 66 10.74 -30.73 0.91
CA ARG A 66 9.91 -31.92 0.75
C ARG A 66 8.76 -31.63 -0.21
N ASP A 67 8.58 -32.53 -1.18
CA ASP A 67 7.40 -32.52 -2.04
C ASP A 67 6.18 -33.01 -1.23
N VAL A 68 5.14 -32.18 -1.14
CA VAL A 68 3.93 -32.48 -0.36
C VAL A 68 3.15 -33.64 -0.96
N TRP A 69 3.11 -33.70 -2.28
CA TRP A 69 2.39 -34.72 -3.03
C TRP A 69 3.05 -36.09 -2.91
N ALA A 70 4.37 -36.16 -3.17
CA ALA A 70 5.14 -37.40 -3.06
C ALA A 70 5.49 -37.77 -1.61
N GLY A 71 5.38 -36.83 -0.65
CA GLY A 71 5.69 -37.05 0.76
C GLY A 71 7.17 -37.26 1.09
N LYS A 72 8.08 -37.01 0.14
CA LYS A 72 9.52 -37.31 0.26
C LYS A 72 10.39 -36.05 0.22
N VAL A 73 11.53 -36.08 0.90
CA VAL A 73 12.56 -35.05 0.77
C VAL A 73 13.09 -35.11 -0.65
N VAL A 74 13.04 -33.97 -1.35
CA VAL A 74 13.53 -33.83 -2.73
C VAL A 74 14.86 -33.08 -2.79
N TRP A 75 15.18 -32.30 -1.75
CA TRP A 75 16.44 -31.57 -1.68
C TRP A 75 16.86 -31.29 -0.22
N ASN A 76 18.17 -31.29 0.03
CA ASN A 76 18.79 -30.90 1.28
C ASN A 76 20.11 -30.16 0.96
N SER A 77 20.34 -29.00 1.58
CA SER A 77 21.52 -28.16 1.30
C SER A 77 22.82 -28.68 1.91
N GLY A 78 22.74 -29.61 2.87
CA GLY A 78 23.77 -29.88 3.85
C GLY A 78 24.05 -28.66 4.74
N LYS A 79 25.06 -28.77 5.60
CA LYS A 79 25.54 -27.65 6.40
C LYS A 79 26.31 -26.65 5.53
N VAL A 80 25.70 -25.52 5.24
CA VAL A 80 26.29 -24.43 4.46
C VAL A 80 26.88 -23.38 5.41
N LYS A 81 28.21 -23.16 5.36
CA LYS A 81 28.88 -22.12 6.15
C LYS A 81 28.55 -20.73 5.61
N SER A 82 27.59 -20.06 6.24
CA SER A 82 27.14 -18.73 5.87
C SER A 82 26.32 -18.08 6.99
N ALA A 83 26.54 -16.78 7.19
CA ALA A 83 25.72 -15.94 8.07
C ALA A 83 24.52 -15.29 7.34
N ARG A 84 24.21 -15.72 6.10
CA ARG A 84 23.04 -15.25 5.36
C ARG A 84 21.79 -15.96 5.86
N SER A 85 20.77 -15.19 6.22
CA SER A 85 19.46 -15.70 6.65
C SER A 85 18.29 -15.12 5.85
N GLN A 86 18.56 -14.22 4.91
CA GLN A 86 17.56 -13.59 4.05
C GLN A 86 17.95 -13.75 2.58
N LEU A 87 16.93 -13.93 1.72
CA LEU A 87 17.09 -14.06 0.27
C LEU A 87 18.06 -15.19 -0.12
N VAL A 88 18.02 -16.31 0.61
CA VAL A 88 18.83 -17.49 0.34
C VAL A 88 18.21 -18.23 -0.84
N SER A 89 18.87 -18.18 -2.00
CA SER A 89 18.40 -18.83 -3.22
C SER A 89 18.52 -20.35 -3.12
N CYS A 90 17.49 -21.05 -3.57
CA CYS A 90 17.51 -22.50 -3.76
C CYS A 90 17.55 -22.88 -5.24
N ALA A 91 18.21 -22.09 -6.10
CA ALA A 91 18.32 -22.38 -7.53
C ALA A 91 18.93 -23.77 -7.81
N ASP A 92 19.89 -24.21 -6.98
CA ASP A 92 20.56 -25.51 -7.10
C ASP A 92 19.65 -26.70 -6.75
N ALA A 93 18.45 -26.46 -6.21
CA ALA A 93 17.52 -27.53 -5.85
C ALA A 93 16.81 -28.17 -7.05
N ALA A 94 16.83 -27.52 -8.23
CA ALA A 94 16.21 -28.01 -9.47
C ALA A 94 14.78 -28.57 -9.29
N LEU A 95 13.97 -27.88 -8.49
CA LEU A 95 12.62 -28.31 -8.12
C LEU A 95 11.68 -28.33 -9.34
N GLU A 96 10.84 -29.36 -9.43
CA GLU A 96 9.80 -29.48 -10.46
C GLU A 96 8.76 -28.34 -10.34
N LYS A 97 8.25 -27.89 -11.49
CA LYS A 97 7.13 -26.94 -11.59
C LYS A 97 5.79 -27.66 -11.48
N ASP A 98 4.71 -26.91 -11.24
CA ASP A 98 3.35 -27.42 -10.95
C ASP A 98 3.36 -28.36 -9.74
N ARG A 99 4.08 -27.95 -8.70
CA ARG A 99 4.29 -28.70 -7.46
C ARG A 99 4.16 -27.80 -6.24
N HIS A 100 3.76 -28.42 -5.13
CA HIS A 100 3.68 -27.83 -3.81
C HIS A 100 4.75 -28.47 -2.92
N TYR A 101 5.54 -27.63 -2.25
CA TYR A 101 6.64 -28.03 -1.39
C TYR A 101 6.47 -27.49 0.02
N THR A 102 6.97 -28.25 0.99
CA THR A 102 7.25 -27.78 2.35
C THR A 102 8.75 -27.70 2.55
N TRP A 103 9.21 -26.81 3.40
CA TRP A 103 10.62 -26.66 3.74
C TRP A 103 10.81 -26.30 5.21
N ARG A 104 11.98 -26.62 5.75
CA ARG A 104 12.41 -26.24 7.10
C ARG A 104 13.90 -25.93 7.10
N VAL A 105 14.34 -25.20 8.12
CA VAL A 105 15.74 -24.80 8.29
C VAL A 105 16.21 -25.05 9.72
N ARG A 106 17.50 -25.34 9.89
CA ARG A 106 18.22 -25.25 11.18
C ARG A 106 19.50 -24.45 10.98
N VAL A 107 20.02 -23.87 12.06
CA VAL A 107 21.18 -22.98 12.02
C VAL A 107 22.22 -23.39 13.04
N TRP A 108 23.46 -22.91 12.90
CA TRP A 108 24.53 -23.10 13.87
C TRP A 108 24.96 -21.77 14.46
N ASP A 109 25.22 -21.75 15.77
CA ASP A 109 25.76 -20.59 16.48
C ASP A 109 27.29 -20.46 16.32
N GLU A 110 27.91 -19.49 17.01
CA GLU A 110 29.35 -19.30 17.02
C GLU A 110 30.17 -20.41 17.73
N ALA A 111 29.51 -21.26 18.52
CA ALA A 111 30.11 -22.43 19.17
C ALA A 111 29.99 -23.70 18.32
N ASP A 112 29.53 -23.57 17.07
CA ASP A 112 29.23 -24.67 16.16
C ASP A 112 28.13 -25.62 16.69
N THR A 113 27.20 -25.09 17.50
CA THR A 113 26.06 -25.84 18.04
C THR A 113 24.83 -25.66 17.15
N PRO A 114 24.17 -26.74 16.70
CA PRO A 114 22.96 -26.64 15.90
C PRO A 114 21.73 -26.24 16.74
N SER A 115 20.87 -25.41 16.17
CA SER A 115 19.50 -25.20 16.66
C SER A 115 18.63 -26.43 16.43
N ALA A 116 17.45 -26.45 17.07
CA ALA A 116 16.36 -27.29 16.60
C ALA A 116 15.98 -26.91 15.15
N TRP A 117 15.39 -27.86 14.43
CA TRP A 117 14.73 -27.55 13.16
C TRP A 117 13.53 -26.62 13.39
N SER A 118 13.33 -25.69 12.47
CA SER A 118 12.10 -24.88 12.44
C SER A 118 10.86 -25.76 12.23
N ALA A 119 9.70 -25.23 12.59
CA ALA A 119 8.44 -25.70 12.00
C ALA A 119 8.52 -25.56 10.46
N PRO A 120 7.89 -26.46 9.68
CA PRO A 120 7.88 -26.33 8.23
C PRO A 120 7.03 -25.14 7.78
N SER A 121 7.43 -24.54 6.65
CA SER A 121 6.65 -23.57 5.87
C SER A 121 6.52 -24.08 4.43
N ASP A 122 5.70 -23.45 3.59
CA ASP A 122 5.34 -23.97 2.28
C ASP A 122 5.37 -22.93 1.17
N PHE A 123 5.62 -23.42 -0.05
CA PHE A 123 5.55 -22.65 -1.29
C PHE A 123 5.16 -23.56 -2.45
N SER A 124 4.62 -22.97 -3.52
CA SER A 124 4.28 -23.68 -4.75
C SER A 124 5.00 -23.06 -5.94
N ILE A 125 5.50 -23.89 -6.84
CA ILE A 125 6.14 -23.44 -8.08
C ILE A 125 5.14 -23.65 -9.22
N LEU A 126 4.67 -22.57 -9.84
CA LEU A 126 3.62 -22.61 -10.86
C LEU A 126 3.79 -21.48 -11.87
N THR A 127 3.64 -21.79 -13.16
CA THR A 127 3.58 -20.76 -14.21
C THR A 127 2.15 -20.23 -14.36
N SER A 128 2.00 -18.98 -14.79
CA SER A 128 0.66 -18.41 -15.05
C SER A 128 -0.15 -19.21 -16.08
N GLU A 129 0.52 -19.83 -17.05
CA GLU A 129 -0.11 -20.71 -18.04
C GLU A 129 -0.67 -21.99 -17.38
N ALA A 130 0.14 -22.64 -16.53
CA ALA A 130 -0.28 -23.81 -15.78
C ALA A 130 -1.42 -23.49 -14.79
N ALA A 131 -1.41 -22.30 -14.19
CA ALA A 131 -2.44 -21.86 -13.25
C ALA A 131 -3.87 -21.90 -13.82
N PHE A 132 -4.02 -21.80 -15.14
CA PHE A 132 -5.32 -21.78 -15.82
C PHE A 132 -5.41 -22.75 -17.01
N ALA A 133 -4.56 -23.77 -17.05
CA ALA A 133 -4.58 -24.78 -18.10
C ALA A 133 -5.98 -25.42 -18.24
N GLY A 134 -6.48 -25.48 -19.48
CA GLY A 134 -7.79 -26.05 -19.79
C GLY A 134 -9.02 -25.21 -19.38
N SER A 135 -8.83 -24.02 -18.80
CA SER A 135 -9.93 -23.13 -18.41
C SER A 135 -10.23 -22.05 -19.45
N GLU A 136 -11.52 -21.73 -19.60
CA GLU A 136 -12.04 -20.67 -20.47
C GLU A 136 -12.49 -19.45 -19.66
N TRP A 137 -12.45 -18.26 -20.27
CA TRP A 137 -13.09 -17.06 -19.71
C TRP A 137 -14.60 -17.16 -19.89
N ILE A 138 -15.36 -16.98 -18.81
CA ILE A 138 -16.82 -17.13 -18.82
C ILE A 138 -17.52 -15.93 -18.20
N GLY A 139 -18.71 -15.61 -18.72
CA GLY A 139 -19.55 -14.54 -18.18
C GLY A 139 -20.95 -14.56 -18.77
N ALA A 140 -21.66 -13.43 -18.65
CA ALA A 140 -23.06 -13.32 -19.09
C ALA A 140 -23.23 -12.78 -20.52
N ILE A 141 -22.23 -12.10 -21.08
CA ILE A 141 -22.33 -11.44 -22.40
C ILE A 141 -20.97 -11.38 -23.09
N THR A 142 -20.94 -11.54 -24.42
CA THR A 142 -19.68 -11.45 -25.20
C THR A 142 -19.23 -9.99 -25.34
N ARG A 143 -17.95 -9.75 -25.62
CA ARG A 143 -17.42 -8.39 -25.86
C ARG A 143 -18.16 -7.70 -27.01
N LYS A 144 -18.42 -8.45 -28.09
CA LYS A 144 -19.18 -8.00 -29.27
C LYS A 144 -20.58 -7.52 -28.90
N ASP A 145 -21.35 -8.33 -28.16
CA ASP A 145 -22.75 -8.01 -27.84
C ASP A 145 -22.86 -6.92 -26.77
N ALA A 146 -21.86 -6.82 -25.89
CA ALA A 146 -21.79 -5.79 -24.86
C ALA A 146 -21.69 -4.37 -25.43
N ARG A 147 -21.13 -4.20 -26.64
CA ARG A 147 -21.01 -2.91 -27.35
C ARG A 147 -20.30 -1.83 -26.52
N ILE A 148 -19.27 -2.23 -25.78
CA ILE A 148 -18.48 -1.36 -24.91
C ILE A 148 -17.58 -0.44 -25.76
N PRO A 149 -17.59 0.89 -25.54
CA PRO A 149 -16.65 1.80 -26.20
C PRO A 149 -15.21 1.53 -25.78
N GLU A 150 -14.27 1.59 -26.73
CA GLU A 150 -12.86 1.38 -26.45
C GLU A 150 -12.11 2.67 -26.08
N GLY A 151 -11.04 2.51 -25.31
CA GLY A 151 -10.10 3.59 -24.96
C GLY A 151 -10.35 4.24 -23.60
N ARG A 152 -9.42 5.11 -23.20
CA ARG A 152 -9.34 5.72 -21.86
C ARG A 152 -9.69 7.21 -21.83
N LYS A 153 -10.15 7.77 -22.94
CA LYS A 153 -10.42 9.20 -23.12
C LYS A 153 -11.66 9.73 -22.40
N TYR A 154 -12.52 8.86 -21.86
CA TYR A 154 -13.83 9.24 -21.33
C TYR A 154 -13.75 9.81 -19.90
N HIS A 155 -13.12 10.97 -19.75
CA HIS A 155 -13.08 11.75 -18.52
C HIS A 155 -13.24 13.25 -18.81
N GLY A 156 -13.40 14.07 -17.77
CA GLY A 156 -13.44 15.53 -17.91
C GLY A 156 -14.49 16.05 -18.89
N SER A 157 -14.06 16.89 -19.84
CA SER A 157 -14.93 17.50 -20.86
C SER A 157 -15.39 16.50 -21.94
N GLU A 158 -14.61 15.45 -22.22
CA GLU A 158 -14.95 14.42 -23.22
C GLU A 158 -16.28 13.74 -22.90
N LEU A 159 -16.53 13.46 -21.62
CA LEU A 159 -17.79 12.88 -21.12
C LEU A 159 -19.04 13.71 -21.45
N LYS A 160 -18.86 15.00 -21.75
CA LYS A 160 -19.98 15.90 -22.07
C LYS A 160 -20.35 15.86 -23.55
N LYS A 161 -19.47 15.36 -24.42
CA LYS A 161 -19.68 15.32 -25.88
C LYS A 161 -20.83 14.38 -26.26
N PRO A 162 -21.70 14.75 -27.22
CA PRO A 162 -22.83 13.93 -27.65
C PRO A 162 -22.44 12.52 -28.10
N GLU A 163 -21.31 12.38 -28.80
CA GLU A 163 -20.82 11.12 -29.34
C GLU A 163 -20.42 10.17 -28.22
N ALA A 164 -19.73 10.67 -27.19
CA ALA A 164 -19.38 9.90 -26.01
C ALA A 164 -20.64 9.42 -25.27
N LYS A 165 -21.64 10.30 -25.09
CA LYS A 165 -22.90 9.93 -24.45
C LYS A 165 -23.66 8.86 -25.26
N ALA A 166 -23.72 9.01 -26.58
CA ALA A 166 -24.37 8.05 -27.46
C ALA A 166 -23.67 6.68 -27.40
N ALA A 167 -22.33 6.66 -27.43
CA ALA A 167 -21.55 5.43 -27.32
C ALA A 167 -21.83 4.69 -26.01
N TRP A 168 -21.81 5.38 -24.87
CA TRP A 168 -22.11 4.78 -23.56
C TRP A 168 -23.60 4.40 -23.39
N ALA A 169 -24.52 5.10 -24.05
CA ALA A 169 -25.95 4.75 -24.05
C ALA A 169 -26.25 3.49 -24.87
N ALA A 170 -25.40 3.16 -25.86
CA ALA A 170 -25.54 1.97 -26.68
C ALA A 170 -25.02 0.69 -26.02
N VAL A 171 -24.30 0.79 -24.89
CA VAL A 171 -23.80 -0.34 -24.12
C VAL A 171 -24.94 -1.20 -23.61
N ASP A 172 -24.84 -2.51 -23.81
CA ASP A 172 -25.86 -3.41 -23.31
C ASP A 172 -25.91 -3.40 -21.78
N THR A 173 -27.12 -3.33 -21.22
CA THR A 173 -27.29 -3.22 -19.77
C THR A 173 -26.79 -4.47 -19.02
N LEU A 174 -26.70 -5.63 -19.67
CA LEU A 174 -26.15 -6.85 -19.09
C LEU A 174 -24.65 -6.71 -18.77
N ALA A 175 -23.93 -5.89 -19.54
CA ALA A 175 -22.49 -5.71 -19.40
C ALA A 175 -22.05 -5.05 -18.09
N LYS A 176 -22.98 -4.49 -17.30
CA LYS A 176 -22.72 -3.86 -15.98
C LYS A 176 -23.44 -4.54 -14.83
N LYS A 177 -24.16 -5.64 -15.07
CA LYS A 177 -24.89 -6.36 -14.02
C LYS A 177 -23.92 -7.16 -13.17
N SER A 178 -24.17 -7.17 -11.87
CA SER A 178 -23.56 -8.16 -10.99
C SER A 178 -24.27 -9.49 -11.17
N ILE A 179 -23.50 -10.56 -11.26
CA ILE A 179 -23.99 -11.91 -11.54
C ILE A 179 -23.39 -12.91 -10.56
N TYR A 180 -24.15 -13.96 -10.26
CA TYR A 180 -23.64 -15.18 -9.69
C TYR A 180 -23.23 -16.13 -10.81
N LEU A 181 -22.12 -16.84 -10.64
CA LEU A 181 -21.71 -17.97 -11.46
C LEU A 181 -21.54 -19.20 -10.58
N ARG A 182 -22.00 -20.35 -11.03
CA ARG A 182 -21.89 -21.59 -10.25
C ARG A 182 -21.54 -22.80 -11.11
N ARG A 183 -20.97 -23.80 -10.44
CA ARG A 183 -20.76 -25.15 -10.96
C ARG A 183 -20.78 -26.17 -9.82
N GLU A 184 -21.44 -27.30 -10.03
CA GLU A 184 -21.35 -28.47 -9.15
C GLU A 184 -20.28 -29.46 -9.63
N PHE A 185 -19.70 -30.21 -8.70
CA PHE A 185 -18.76 -31.29 -8.99
C PHE A 185 -18.82 -32.34 -7.87
N HIS A 186 -18.21 -33.51 -8.11
CA HIS A 186 -18.26 -34.63 -7.18
C HIS A 186 -16.87 -35.14 -6.84
N VAL A 187 -16.59 -35.37 -5.57
CA VAL A 187 -15.30 -35.89 -5.08
C VAL A 187 -15.53 -37.23 -4.39
N ALA A 188 -15.07 -38.31 -5.02
CA ALA A 188 -15.27 -39.67 -4.49
C ALA A 188 -14.14 -40.09 -3.52
N LYS A 189 -12.93 -39.56 -3.73
CA LYS A 189 -11.70 -39.98 -3.07
C LYS A 189 -11.35 -39.07 -1.90
N LYS A 190 -10.45 -39.53 -1.02
CA LYS A 190 -9.96 -38.74 0.11
C LYS A 190 -8.94 -37.71 -0.38
N VAL A 191 -9.23 -36.44 -0.13
CA VAL A 191 -8.40 -35.30 -0.51
C VAL A 191 -7.16 -35.24 0.36
N LYS A 192 -6.00 -35.06 -0.28
CA LYS A 192 -4.70 -34.80 0.33
C LYS A 192 -4.36 -33.31 0.31
N ASP A 193 -4.62 -32.64 -0.81
CA ASP A 193 -4.39 -31.21 -1.02
C ASP A 193 -5.39 -30.70 -2.07
N ALA A 194 -5.85 -29.46 -1.95
CA ALA A 194 -6.65 -28.81 -2.98
C ALA A 194 -6.36 -27.31 -3.05
N THR A 195 -6.09 -26.82 -4.27
CA THR A 195 -5.75 -25.42 -4.52
C THR A 195 -6.64 -24.84 -5.61
N ALA A 196 -7.22 -23.66 -5.39
CA ALA A 196 -8.03 -22.92 -6.35
C ALA A 196 -7.29 -21.66 -6.85
N TYR A 197 -7.27 -21.47 -8.16
CA TYR A 197 -6.78 -20.29 -8.87
C TYR A 197 -7.97 -19.54 -9.44
N VAL A 198 -8.13 -18.28 -9.04
CA VAL A 198 -9.33 -17.49 -9.35
C VAL A 198 -8.95 -16.14 -9.91
N CYS A 199 -9.54 -15.79 -11.06
CA CYS A 199 -9.42 -14.49 -11.68
C CYS A 199 -10.81 -13.99 -12.11
N GLY A 200 -11.49 -13.27 -11.23
CA GLY A 200 -12.76 -12.60 -11.55
C GLY A 200 -12.53 -11.11 -11.83
N LEU A 201 -12.76 -10.66 -13.06
CA LEU A 201 -12.45 -9.29 -13.48
C LEU A 201 -13.61 -8.33 -13.28
N GLY A 202 -13.23 -7.15 -12.80
CA GLY A 202 -14.06 -6.24 -12.03
C GLY A 202 -13.72 -6.41 -10.56
N PHE A 203 -14.56 -7.11 -9.83
CA PHE A 203 -14.23 -7.70 -8.53
C PHE A 203 -14.97 -9.03 -8.39
N TYR A 204 -14.55 -9.88 -7.47
CA TYR A 204 -15.26 -11.12 -7.15
C TYR A 204 -15.29 -11.46 -5.66
N GLU A 205 -16.30 -12.26 -5.28
CA GLU A 205 -16.28 -13.08 -4.07
C GLU A 205 -16.38 -14.55 -4.47
N PHE A 206 -15.43 -15.38 -4.03
CA PHE A 206 -15.42 -16.82 -4.26
C PHE A 206 -15.96 -17.55 -3.03
N SER A 207 -16.81 -18.54 -3.25
CA SER A 207 -17.33 -19.44 -2.24
C SER A 207 -17.26 -20.89 -2.67
N LEU A 208 -17.04 -21.78 -1.70
CA LEU A 208 -17.03 -23.22 -1.88
C LEU A 208 -17.95 -23.83 -0.81
N ASN A 209 -18.94 -24.61 -1.24
CA ASN A 209 -19.88 -25.30 -0.36
C ASN A 209 -20.63 -24.39 0.62
N GLY A 210 -21.01 -23.20 0.18
CA GLY A 210 -21.75 -22.21 0.97
C GLY A 210 -20.88 -21.19 1.71
N GLU A 211 -19.57 -21.42 1.82
CA GLU A 211 -18.65 -20.59 2.62
C GLU A 211 -17.79 -19.70 1.72
N LYS A 212 -17.64 -18.41 2.06
CA LYS A 212 -16.69 -17.49 1.39
C LYS A 212 -15.27 -18.03 1.60
N VAL A 213 -14.49 -18.12 0.54
CA VAL A 213 -13.08 -18.53 0.58
C VAL A 213 -12.22 -17.29 0.76
N GLY A 214 -11.39 -17.31 1.79
CA GLY A 214 -10.65 -16.12 2.23
C GLY A 214 -11.56 -15.03 2.82
N ASP A 215 -10.96 -13.90 3.12
CA ASP A 215 -11.58 -12.76 3.81
C ASP A 215 -11.29 -11.42 3.09
N SER A 216 -10.89 -11.49 1.82
CA SER A 216 -10.59 -10.31 1.02
C SER A 216 -11.86 -9.57 0.59
N GLU A 217 -11.75 -8.25 0.57
CA GLU A 217 -12.63 -7.33 -0.15
C GLU A 217 -11.94 -6.92 -1.44
N PHE A 218 -12.73 -6.64 -2.49
CA PHE A 218 -12.24 -6.06 -3.75
C PHE A 218 -11.12 -6.88 -4.45
N ALA A 219 -11.22 -8.21 -4.43
CA ALA A 219 -10.31 -9.08 -5.17
C ALA A 219 -10.70 -9.20 -6.66
N PRO A 220 -9.75 -9.36 -7.60
CA PRO A 220 -8.31 -9.14 -7.42
C PRO A 220 -8.01 -7.63 -7.33
N LEU A 221 -6.79 -7.28 -6.92
CA LEU A 221 -6.34 -5.90 -6.91
C LEU A 221 -6.25 -5.30 -8.32
N TRP A 222 -6.32 -3.97 -8.40
CA TRP A 222 -6.31 -3.22 -9.65
C TRP A 222 -4.99 -3.34 -10.41
N SER A 223 -5.10 -3.40 -11.74
CA SER A 223 -4.00 -3.38 -12.69
C SER A 223 -4.39 -2.62 -13.96
N ASP A 224 -3.43 -2.35 -14.83
CA ASP A 224 -3.75 -2.06 -16.22
C ASP A 224 -4.16 -3.38 -16.90
N TYR A 225 -5.46 -3.63 -17.03
CA TYR A 225 -5.99 -4.89 -17.58
C TYR A 225 -5.64 -5.13 -19.06
N ASP A 226 -5.11 -4.13 -19.77
CA ASP A 226 -4.56 -4.34 -21.12
C ASP A 226 -3.10 -4.87 -21.10
N LYS A 227 -2.43 -4.83 -19.94
CA LYS A 227 -1.00 -5.20 -19.78
C LYS A 227 -0.78 -6.32 -18.77
N SER A 228 -1.43 -6.23 -17.61
CA SER A 228 -1.36 -7.22 -16.54
C SER A 228 -2.73 -7.49 -15.95
N VAL A 229 -2.96 -8.73 -15.54
CA VAL A 229 -4.20 -9.16 -14.90
C VAL A 229 -3.85 -10.01 -13.69
N TYR A 230 -4.20 -9.56 -12.49
CA TYR A 230 -3.90 -10.30 -11.27
C TYR A 230 -4.89 -11.44 -11.01
N TYR A 231 -4.39 -12.58 -10.53
CA TYR A 231 -5.20 -13.70 -10.03
C TYR A 231 -4.79 -14.06 -8.60
N ASN A 232 -5.71 -14.69 -7.86
CA ASN A 232 -5.47 -15.15 -6.50
C ASN A 232 -5.39 -16.67 -6.45
N THR A 233 -4.66 -17.16 -5.44
CA THR A 233 -4.51 -18.59 -5.15
C THR A 233 -5.01 -18.85 -3.73
N TYR A 234 -5.82 -19.90 -3.57
CA TYR A 234 -6.41 -20.27 -2.28
C TYR A 234 -6.16 -21.75 -1.99
N ASP A 235 -5.70 -22.06 -0.78
CA ASP A 235 -5.79 -23.41 -0.24
C ASP A 235 -7.25 -23.67 0.18
N VAL A 236 -7.87 -24.66 -0.45
CA VAL A 236 -9.26 -25.06 -0.23
C VAL A 236 -9.36 -26.52 0.26
N THR A 237 -8.24 -27.10 0.69
CA THR A 237 -8.12 -28.51 1.10
C THR A 237 -9.17 -28.90 2.13
N SER A 238 -9.36 -28.08 3.17
CA SER A 238 -10.33 -28.35 4.25
C SER A 238 -11.79 -28.09 3.87
N GLN A 239 -12.04 -27.37 2.77
CA GLN A 239 -13.38 -26.97 2.34
C GLN A 239 -14.00 -27.94 1.32
N VAL A 240 -13.17 -28.71 0.60
CA VAL A 240 -13.63 -29.77 -0.31
C VAL A 240 -14.15 -30.95 0.51
N LYS A 241 -15.37 -31.40 0.22
CA LYS A 241 -16.06 -32.47 0.93
C LYS A 241 -16.10 -33.73 0.08
N LYS A 242 -16.10 -34.91 0.70
CA LYS A 242 -16.45 -36.16 0.00
C LYS A 242 -17.91 -36.09 -0.44
N GLY A 243 -18.20 -36.46 -1.68
CA GLY A 243 -19.52 -36.39 -2.28
C GLY A 243 -19.71 -35.14 -3.15
N GLY A 244 -20.93 -34.60 -3.14
CA GLY A 244 -21.29 -33.42 -3.93
C GLY A 244 -20.73 -32.12 -3.36
N ASN A 245 -20.20 -31.27 -4.24
CA ASN A 245 -19.63 -29.96 -3.93
C ASN A 245 -20.14 -28.91 -4.90
N ALA A 246 -20.13 -27.64 -4.50
CA ALA A 246 -20.50 -26.52 -5.37
C ALA A 246 -19.53 -25.35 -5.23
N ILE A 247 -19.10 -24.82 -6.37
CA ILE A 247 -18.38 -23.55 -6.50
C ILE A 247 -19.40 -22.46 -6.79
N GLY A 248 -19.28 -21.33 -6.10
CA GLY A 248 -20.04 -20.12 -6.37
C GLY A 248 -19.14 -18.89 -6.43
N VAL A 249 -19.29 -18.06 -7.47
CA VAL A 249 -18.59 -16.79 -7.64
C VAL A 249 -19.58 -15.66 -7.86
N LEU A 250 -19.50 -14.59 -7.06
CA LEU A 250 -20.22 -13.34 -7.28
C LEU A 250 -19.28 -12.36 -8.00
N LEU A 251 -19.70 -11.75 -9.11
CA LEU A 251 -18.91 -10.74 -9.84
C LEU A 251 -19.49 -9.33 -9.71
N GLY A 252 -18.59 -8.34 -9.63
CA GLY A 252 -18.86 -6.89 -9.62
C GLY A 252 -18.02 -6.15 -10.66
N ASN A 253 -18.23 -4.85 -10.82
CA ASN A 253 -17.62 -4.08 -11.92
C ASN A 253 -16.20 -3.55 -11.64
N GLY A 254 -15.90 -3.15 -10.39
CA GLY A 254 -14.61 -2.57 -10.00
C GLY A 254 -14.11 -1.44 -10.92
N PHE A 255 -12.78 -1.30 -11.05
CA PHE A 255 -12.17 -0.42 -12.06
C PHE A 255 -12.12 -1.05 -13.46
N TYR A 256 -12.36 -2.36 -13.58
CA TYR A 256 -12.43 -3.05 -14.88
C TYR A 256 -13.57 -2.55 -15.76
N ASN A 257 -14.68 -2.10 -15.15
CA ASN A 257 -15.90 -1.71 -15.88
C ASN A 257 -16.66 -0.54 -15.24
N VAL A 258 -16.05 0.65 -15.20
CA VAL A 258 -16.65 1.88 -14.66
C VAL A 258 -17.60 2.51 -15.70
N GLN A 259 -18.86 2.07 -15.73
CA GLN A 259 -19.86 2.62 -16.66
C GLN A 259 -20.64 3.84 -16.12
N GLY A 260 -20.49 4.19 -14.86
CA GLY A 260 -21.18 5.33 -14.25
C GLY A 260 -22.59 5.02 -13.72
N GLY A 261 -23.55 5.92 -13.94
CA GLY A 261 -24.92 5.88 -13.38
C GLY A 261 -25.14 6.82 -12.18
N ARG A 262 -24.09 7.05 -11.39
CA ARG A 262 -24.02 8.08 -10.34
C ARG A 262 -22.73 8.90 -10.52
N TYR A 263 -22.18 9.46 -9.43
CA TYR A 263 -20.87 10.09 -9.46
C TYR A 263 -19.82 9.15 -10.06
N ARG A 264 -18.92 9.74 -10.86
CA ARG A 264 -17.73 9.10 -11.43
C ARG A 264 -16.70 10.15 -11.83
N LYS A 265 -15.42 9.86 -11.60
CA LYS A 265 -14.31 10.66 -12.14
C LYS A 265 -14.10 10.41 -13.64
N LEU A 266 -14.32 9.18 -14.08
CA LEU A 266 -14.11 8.70 -15.44
C LEU A 266 -15.16 7.65 -15.84
N GLN A 267 -15.26 7.34 -17.13
CA GLN A 267 -15.82 6.08 -17.62
C GLN A 267 -14.75 5.29 -18.34
N ILE A 268 -14.64 4.02 -18.07
CA ILE A 268 -13.71 3.12 -18.75
C ILE A 268 -14.24 1.70 -18.63
N SER A 269 -13.97 0.88 -19.62
CA SER A 269 -14.26 -0.54 -19.53
C SER A 269 -13.27 -1.34 -20.37
N PHE A 270 -12.75 -2.40 -19.76
CA PHE A 270 -11.86 -3.37 -20.38
C PHE A 270 -12.63 -4.64 -20.80
N GLY A 271 -13.90 -4.74 -20.37
CA GLY A 271 -14.83 -5.82 -20.65
C GLY A 271 -16.02 -5.83 -19.67
N ALA A 272 -17.00 -6.69 -19.93
CA ALA A 272 -18.04 -7.00 -18.94
C ALA A 272 -17.45 -7.94 -17.85
N PRO A 273 -17.99 -7.95 -16.62
CA PRO A 273 -17.51 -8.84 -15.56
C PRO A 273 -17.36 -10.29 -16.05
N THR A 274 -16.18 -10.87 -15.80
CA THR A 274 -15.78 -12.17 -16.34
C THR A 274 -15.02 -13.00 -15.32
N LEU A 275 -15.03 -14.32 -15.46
CA LEU A 275 -14.32 -15.27 -14.58
C LEU A 275 -13.42 -16.20 -15.39
N ARG A 276 -12.21 -16.41 -14.89
CA ARG A 276 -11.38 -17.58 -15.18
C ARG A 276 -11.09 -18.34 -13.88
N PHE A 277 -11.26 -19.65 -13.90
CA PHE A 277 -11.16 -20.50 -12.72
C PHE A 277 -10.49 -21.83 -13.03
N ARG A 278 -9.59 -22.28 -12.16
CA ARG A 278 -9.08 -23.65 -12.12
C ARG A 278 -8.90 -24.07 -10.67
N MET A 279 -9.34 -25.27 -10.32
CA MET A 279 -9.06 -25.88 -9.03
C MET A 279 -8.49 -27.27 -9.25
N VAL A 280 -7.40 -27.57 -8.57
CA VAL A 280 -6.73 -28.87 -8.60
C VAL A 280 -6.96 -29.57 -7.27
N VAL A 281 -7.45 -30.80 -7.32
CA VAL A 281 -7.69 -31.65 -6.16
C VAL A 281 -6.78 -32.88 -6.27
N ASN A 282 -5.92 -33.02 -5.28
CA ASN A 282 -4.90 -34.04 -5.17
C ASN A 282 -5.34 -35.05 -4.10
N TYR A 283 -5.42 -36.34 -4.43
CA TYR A 283 -5.92 -37.41 -3.54
C TYR A 283 -4.83 -38.24 -2.85
N GLU A 284 -5.16 -38.90 -1.73
CA GLU A 284 -4.18 -39.73 -1.00
C GLU A 284 -3.64 -40.94 -1.80
N ASP A 285 -4.35 -41.38 -2.83
CA ASP A 285 -3.94 -42.50 -3.69
C ASP A 285 -2.95 -42.12 -4.81
N GLY A 286 -2.52 -40.86 -4.87
CA GLY A 286 -1.59 -40.36 -5.89
C GLY A 286 -2.24 -39.96 -7.22
N THR A 287 -3.57 -39.90 -7.30
CA THR A 287 -4.30 -39.36 -8.47
C THR A 287 -4.81 -37.93 -8.25
N SER A 288 -5.11 -37.19 -9.31
CA SER A 288 -5.65 -35.84 -9.22
C SER A 288 -6.88 -35.62 -10.11
N GLU A 289 -7.66 -34.60 -9.76
CA GLU A 289 -8.79 -34.10 -10.53
C GLU A 289 -8.64 -32.58 -10.72
N THR A 290 -9.09 -32.06 -11.86
CA THR A 290 -9.08 -30.62 -12.14
C THR A 290 -10.48 -30.15 -12.53
N ILE A 291 -10.95 -29.09 -11.88
CA ILE A 291 -12.23 -28.43 -12.14
C ILE A 291 -11.92 -27.06 -12.75
N VAL A 292 -12.50 -26.74 -13.91
CA VAL A 292 -12.20 -25.52 -14.67
C VAL A 292 -13.43 -24.69 -14.99
N SER A 293 -13.26 -23.39 -15.25
CA SER A 293 -14.29 -22.57 -15.91
C SER A 293 -14.49 -22.98 -17.37
N GLY A 294 -15.75 -23.11 -17.79
CA GLY A 294 -16.14 -23.55 -19.13
C GLY A 294 -17.66 -23.57 -19.33
N LYS A 295 -18.11 -24.21 -20.41
CA LYS A 295 -19.54 -24.25 -20.84
C LYS A 295 -20.51 -24.92 -19.87
N ASP A 296 -20.02 -25.69 -18.91
CA ASP A 296 -20.80 -26.39 -17.89
C ASP A 296 -21.14 -25.52 -16.67
N TRP A 297 -20.71 -24.26 -16.67
CA TRP A 297 -21.11 -23.26 -15.70
C TRP A 297 -22.43 -22.60 -16.09
N LYS A 298 -23.14 -22.10 -15.09
CA LYS A 298 -24.33 -21.28 -15.28
C LYS A 298 -24.20 -19.96 -14.53
N TYR A 299 -25.01 -18.98 -14.93
CA TYR A 299 -25.13 -17.70 -14.25
C TYR A 299 -26.58 -17.28 -14.00
N ASP A 300 -26.77 -16.42 -13.01
CA ASP A 300 -27.99 -15.63 -12.85
C ASP A 300 -27.68 -14.27 -12.21
N PHE A 301 -28.65 -13.36 -12.17
CA PHE A 301 -28.50 -12.05 -11.55
C PHE A 301 -28.34 -12.15 -10.03
N SER A 302 -27.41 -11.38 -9.49
CA SER A 302 -27.23 -11.28 -8.04
C SER A 302 -28.22 -10.25 -7.42
N PRO A 303 -28.33 -10.20 -6.09
CA PRO A 303 -29.03 -9.15 -5.36
C PRO A 303 -28.42 -7.75 -5.52
N VAL A 304 -27.19 -7.63 -6.01
CA VAL A 304 -26.53 -6.34 -6.27
C VAL A 304 -27.07 -5.74 -7.55
N LEU A 305 -27.98 -4.77 -7.44
CA LEU A 305 -28.69 -4.16 -8.56
C LEU A 305 -27.83 -3.13 -9.32
N PHE A 306 -26.97 -2.44 -8.58
CA PHE A 306 -26.05 -1.41 -9.05
C PHE A 306 -24.77 -1.50 -8.22
N ASN A 307 -23.60 -1.40 -8.86
CA ASN A 307 -22.34 -1.17 -8.16
C ASN A 307 -21.42 -0.33 -9.04
N CYS A 308 -20.76 0.64 -8.43
CA CYS A 308 -19.76 1.48 -9.06
C CYS A 308 -18.74 1.92 -7.99
N ILE A 309 -17.45 1.80 -8.30
CA ILE A 309 -16.38 2.18 -7.37
C ILE A 309 -16.46 3.65 -6.93
N TYR A 310 -17.05 4.52 -7.76
CA TYR A 310 -17.31 5.93 -7.44
C TYR A 310 -18.73 6.23 -6.95
N GLY A 311 -19.72 5.42 -7.36
CA GLY A 311 -21.14 5.75 -7.21
C GLY A 311 -21.86 5.07 -6.04
N GLY A 312 -21.23 4.08 -5.40
CA GLY A 312 -21.84 3.28 -4.33
C GLY A 312 -22.47 2.00 -4.86
N GLU A 313 -23.46 1.45 -4.12
CA GLU A 313 -24.05 0.13 -4.38
C GLU A 313 -25.51 0.06 -3.96
N ASP A 314 -26.34 -0.63 -4.75
CA ASP A 314 -27.73 -0.95 -4.39
C ASP A 314 -27.90 -2.45 -4.25
N TYR A 315 -28.56 -2.87 -3.19
CA TYR A 315 -28.77 -4.28 -2.86
C TYR A 315 -30.24 -4.56 -2.54
N ASP A 316 -30.81 -5.58 -3.19
CA ASP A 316 -32.17 -6.05 -2.95
C ASP A 316 -32.18 -7.47 -2.38
N ALA A 317 -32.24 -7.57 -1.05
CA ALA A 317 -32.16 -8.85 -0.34
C ALA A 317 -33.32 -9.80 -0.68
N ARG A 318 -34.42 -9.29 -1.25
CA ARG A 318 -35.54 -10.13 -1.74
C ARG A 318 -35.14 -11.02 -2.92
N ARG A 319 -34.01 -10.73 -3.57
CA ARG A 319 -33.44 -11.49 -4.69
C ARG A 319 -32.36 -12.49 -4.26
N GLU A 320 -32.05 -12.58 -2.97
CA GLU A 320 -31.10 -13.59 -2.49
C GLU A 320 -31.61 -15.00 -2.80
N GLN A 321 -30.72 -15.82 -3.37
CA GLN A 321 -31.02 -17.20 -3.74
C GLN A 321 -30.43 -18.12 -2.67
N LYS A 322 -31.21 -18.46 -1.64
CA LYS A 322 -30.71 -19.26 -0.51
C LYS A 322 -30.12 -20.60 -0.99
N GLY A 323 -28.86 -20.85 -0.66
CA GLY A 323 -28.15 -22.08 -1.01
C GLY A 323 -27.64 -22.17 -2.45
N TRP A 324 -27.65 -21.07 -3.21
CA TRP A 324 -27.19 -21.04 -4.61
C TRP A 324 -25.78 -21.60 -4.82
N ASN A 325 -24.90 -21.42 -3.84
CA ASN A 325 -23.51 -21.89 -3.81
C ASN A 325 -23.33 -23.20 -3.01
N MET A 326 -24.40 -23.98 -2.83
CA MET A 326 -24.40 -25.32 -2.24
C MET A 326 -24.75 -26.37 -3.31
N PHE A 327 -24.28 -27.60 -3.10
CA PHE A 327 -24.62 -28.74 -3.96
C PHE A 327 -26.10 -29.10 -3.84
N GLY A 328 -26.73 -29.52 -4.96
CA GLY A 328 -28.14 -29.89 -5.01
C GLY A 328 -29.08 -28.68 -5.11
N PHE A 329 -28.56 -27.49 -5.42
CA PHE A 329 -29.38 -26.31 -5.65
C PHE A 329 -30.16 -26.44 -6.97
N LYS A 330 -31.41 -25.96 -6.98
CA LYS A 330 -32.28 -26.05 -8.16
C LYS A 330 -32.04 -24.87 -9.10
N GLU A 331 -31.39 -25.14 -10.24
CA GLU A 331 -30.99 -24.15 -11.24
C GLU A 331 -32.06 -23.80 -12.28
N GLN A 332 -33.35 -23.80 -11.93
CA GLN A 332 -34.44 -23.74 -12.93
C GLN A 332 -34.41 -22.48 -13.80
N ASP A 333 -34.04 -21.33 -13.22
CA ASP A 333 -34.00 -20.02 -13.91
C ASP A 333 -32.58 -19.59 -14.31
N TRP A 334 -31.58 -20.44 -14.05
CA TRP A 334 -30.17 -20.13 -14.34
C TRP A 334 -29.87 -20.31 -15.82
N ARG A 335 -29.12 -19.36 -16.36
CA ARG A 335 -28.78 -19.27 -17.79
C ARG A 335 -27.41 -19.90 -18.05
N PRO A 336 -27.17 -20.49 -19.23
CA PRO A 336 -25.82 -20.91 -19.60
C PRO A 336 -24.91 -19.69 -19.69
N VAL A 337 -23.64 -19.84 -19.28
CA VAL A 337 -22.63 -18.81 -19.52
C VAL A 337 -22.29 -18.70 -21.00
N VAL A 338 -21.71 -17.57 -21.40
CA VAL A 338 -21.01 -17.44 -22.69
C VAL A 338 -19.51 -17.51 -22.47
N ILE A 339 -18.80 -18.08 -23.45
CA ILE A 339 -17.34 -17.99 -23.50
C ILE A 339 -16.98 -16.57 -23.95
N GLN A 340 -16.15 -15.90 -23.16
CA GLN A 340 -15.71 -14.53 -23.41
C GLN A 340 -14.30 -14.51 -23.99
N GLU A 341 -13.99 -13.41 -24.66
CA GLU A 341 -12.63 -13.09 -25.07
C GLU A 341 -11.75 -12.84 -23.83
N ALA A 342 -10.50 -13.28 -23.89
CA ALA A 342 -9.54 -13.01 -22.84
C ALA A 342 -9.25 -11.48 -22.74
N PRO A 343 -8.99 -10.96 -21.52
CA PRO A 343 -8.39 -9.63 -21.38
C PRO A 343 -7.02 -9.61 -22.09
N LYS A 344 -6.59 -8.41 -22.53
CA LYS A 344 -5.33 -8.28 -23.28
C LYS A 344 -4.09 -8.48 -22.39
N GLY A 345 -4.20 -8.20 -21.10
CA GLY A 345 -3.09 -8.27 -20.17
C GLY A 345 -2.63 -9.70 -19.83
N VAL A 346 -1.36 -9.82 -19.44
CA VAL A 346 -0.75 -11.07 -19.01
C VAL A 346 -1.23 -11.45 -17.60
N LEU A 347 -1.64 -12.70 -17.41
CA LEU A 347 -2.01 -13.22 -16.09
C LEU A 347 -0.80 -13.27 -15.15
N ARG A 348 -0.94 -12.72 -13.95
CA ARG A 348 0.10 -12.66 -12.93
C ARG A 348 -0.46 -13.03 -11.56
N PRO A 349 0.27 -13.76 -10.72
CA PRO A 349 -0.15 -13.96 -9.34
C PRO A 349 -0.18 -12.60 -8.63
N GLN A 350 -1.23 -12.33 -7.86
CA GLN A 350 -1.24 -11.21 -6.94
C GLN A 350 -0.20 -11.46 -5.84
N ILE A 351 0.73 -10.53 -5.67
CA ILE A 351 1.79 -10.65 -4.67
C ILE A 351 1.60 -9.72 -3.47
N ALA A 352 0.87 -8.62 -3.68
CA ALA A 352 0.45 -7.74 -2.60
C ALA A 352 -0.64 -8.40 -1.75
N GLN A 353 -0.63 -8.07 -0.46
CA GLN A 353 -1.63 -8.52 0.49
C GLN A 353 -3.03 -8.07 0.04
N PRO A 354 -4.10 -8.82 0.37
CA PRO A 354 -5.45 -8.45 -0.02
C PRO A 354 -5.94 -7.21 0.74
N VAL A 355 -6.92 -6.51 0.18
CA VAL A 355 -7.72 -5.54 0.92
C VAL A 355 -8.72 -6.28 1.81
N LYS A 356 -8.91 -5.82 3.06
CA LYS A 356 -9.80 -6.46 4.05
C LYS A 356 -10.51 -5.40 4.89
N ILE A 357 -11.58 -5.81 5.59
CA ILE A 357 -12.13 -5.02 6.70
C ILE A 357 -11.20 -5.17 7.91
N MET A 358 -10.47 -4.10 8.25
CA MET A 358 -9.40 -4.14 9.24
C MET A 358 -9.81 -3.57 10.59
N GLU A 359 -10.63 -2.50 10.60
CA GLU A 359 -11.13 -1.87 11.82
C GLU A 359 -12.63 -1.57 11.68
N ARG A 360 -13.33 -1.46 12.82
CA ARG A 360 -14.75 -1.06 12.88
C ARG A 360 -14.93 0.05 13.89
N TYR A 361 -15.68 1.09 13.52
CA TYR A 361 -16.00 2.22 14.37
C TYR A 361 -17.50 2.29 14.64
N ASP A 362 -17.86 2.41 15.91
CA ASP A 362 -19.24 2.61 16.36
C ASP A 362 -19.64 4.08 16.32
N ILE A 363 -20.94 4.34 16.52
CA ILE A 363 -21.50 5.69 16.56
C ILE A 363 -20.89 6.48 17.73
N ARG A 364 -20.36 7.67 17.44
CA ARG A 364 -19.94 8.64 18.45
C ARG A 364 -21.05 9.62 18.80
N GLU A 365 -21.74 10.13 17.79
CA GLU A 365 -22.81 11.11 17.96
C GLU A 365 -23.94 10.88 16.95
N VAL A 366 -25.18 11.22 17.35
CA VAL A 366 -26.38 11.16 16.50
C VAL A 366 -27.04 12.53 16.47
N THR A 367 -27.20 13.09 15.27
CA THR A 367 -27.89 14.36 15.04
C THR A 367 -29.12 14.13 14.17
N LYS A 368 -30.30 14.46 14.68
CA LYS A 368 -31.54 14.44 13.89
C LYS A 368 -31.72 15.79 13.19
N LEU A 369 -32.00 15.78 11.89
CA LEU A 369 -32.25 17.00 11.13
C LEU A 369 -33.69 17.50 11.36
N THR A 370 -33.87 18.81 11.53
CA THR A 370 -35.20 19.44 11.57
C THR A 370 -35.82 19.54 10.18
N ALA A 371 -37.12 19.83 10.09
CA ALA A 371 -37.80 20.01 8.80
C ALA A 371 -37.18 21.15 7.96
N GLU A 372 -36.77 22.23 8.62
CA GLU A 372 -36.09 23.37 8.00
C GLU A 372 -34.71 22.97 7.50
N GLN A 373 -33.93 22.25 8.31
CA GLN A 373 -32.61 21.74 7.92
C GLN A 373 -32.72 20.78 6.74
N ILE A 374 -33.71 19.87 6.74
CA ILE A 374 -33.97 18.97 5.61
C ILE A 374 -34.29 19.75 4.34
N THR A 375 -35.15 20.77 4.42
CA THR A 375 -35.53 21.61 3.27
C THR A 375 -34.32 22.36 2.71
N ALA A 376 -33.47 22.92 3.57
CA ALA A 376 -32.24 23.59 3.16
C ALA A 376 -31.21 22.61 2.58
N ALA A 377 -31.02 21.44 3.23
CA ALA A 377 -30.15 20.37 2.77
C ALA A 377 -30.58 19.85 1.39
N CYS A 378 -31.88 19.82 1.07
CA CYS A 378 -32.33 19.43 -0.25
C CYS A 378 -31.75 20.31 -1.37
N LYS A 379 -31.66 21.62 -1.09
CA LYS A 379 -31.09 22.62 -2.00
C LYS A 379 -29.56 22.51 -2.06
N SER A 380 -28.89 22.49 -0.90
CA SER A 380 -27.42 22.51 -0.82
C SER A 380 -26.81 21.23 -1.40
N THR A 381 -27.39 20.07 -1.09
CA THR A 381 -26.94 18.76 -1.57
C THR A 381 -27.40 18.44 -3.00
N LYS A 382 -28.38 19.17 -3.55
CA LYS A 382 -29.04 18.88 -4.84
C LYS A 382 -29.62 17.46 -4.87
N ARG A 383 -30.27 17.07 -3.78
CA ARG A 383 -30.89 15.76 -3.57
C ARG A 383 -32.16 15.95 -2.74
N THR A 384 -33.21 15.18 -2.98
CA THR A 384 -34.30 15.09 -2.01
C THR A 384 -33.82 14.32 -0.78
N VAL A 385 -33.74 15.01 0.35
CA VAL A 385 -33.41 14.42 1.66
C VAL A 385 -34.69 13.92 2.31
N ASP A 386 -34.70 12.68 2.79
CA ASP A 386 -35.88 12.08 3.39
C ASP A 386 -36.23 12.74 4.75
N PRO A 387 -37.52 12.93 5.08
CA PRO A 387 -37.93 13.48 6.38
C PRO A 387 -37.46 12.68 7.61
N SER A 388 -37.09 11.42 7.44
CA SER A 388 -36.52 10.56 8.49
C SER A 388 -35.02 10.77 8.72
N ALA A 389 -34.36 11.62 7.92
CA ALA A 389 -32.91 11.76 7.92
C ALA A 389 -32.33 12.08 9.31
N PHE A 390 -31.31 11.30 9.68
CA PHE A 390 -30.41 11.60 10.78
C PHE A 390 -28.97 11.32 10.36
N VAL A 391 -28.03 11.99 11.01
CA VAL A 391 -26.61 11.97 10.68
C VAL A 391 -25.85 11.40 11.88
N LEU A 392 -24.90 10.54 11.59
CA LEU A 392 -24.02 9.89 12.55
C LEU A 392 -22.61 10.44 12.37
N ASP A 393 -22.00 10.94 13.44
CA ASP A 393 -20.55 11.10 13.50
C ASP A 393 -19.95 9.79 14.01
N MET A 394 -19.08 9.18 13.20
CA MET A 394 -18.41 7.91 13.53
C MET A 394 -17.04 8.13 14.19
N GLY A 395 -16.64 9.39 14.38
CA GLY A 395 -15.46 9.79 15.14
C GLY A 395 -14.12 9.67 14.40
N GLN A 396 -14.07 8.98 13.25
CA GLN A 396 -12.86 8.76 12.44
C GLN A 396 -13.19 8.89 10.96
N ASN A 397 -12.45 9.73 10.23
CA ASN A 397 -12.46 9.75 8.77
C ASN A 397 -11.64 8.57 8.23
N LEU A 398 -12.18 7.79 7.29
CA LEU A 398 -11.58 6.53 6.84
C LEU A 398 -12.02 6.17 5.42
N ALA A 399 -11.32 5.23 4.78
CA ALA A 399 -11.78 4.62 3.53
C ALA A 399 -12.55 3.32 3.81
N GLY A 400 -13.79 3.20 3.34
CA GLY A 400 -14.55 1.96 3.49
C GLY A 400 -16.04 2.13 3.22
N PHE A 401 -16.88 1.44 4.01
CA PHE A 401 -18.33 1.47 3.85
C PHE A 401 -19.05 1.22 5.19
N PRO A 402 -20.35 1.57 5.29
CA PRO A 402 -21.15 1.22 6.46
C PRO A 402 -21.55 -0.26 6.45
N GLU A 403 -21.62 -0.88 7.63
CA GLU A 403 -22.25 -2.18 7.88
C GLU A 403 -23.44 -1.97 8.82
N ILE A 404 -24.61 -2.52 8.46
CA ILE A 404 -25.84 -2.42 9.27
C ILE A 404 -26.31 -3.80 9.71
N THR A 405 -26.90 -3.85 10.90
CA THR A 405 -27.75 -4.93 11.37
C THR A 405 -29.14 -4.35 11.60
N VAL A 406 -30.15 -4.86 10.90
CA VAL A 406 -31.46 -4.22 10.76
C VAL A 406 -32.59 -5.23 10.90
N ARG A 407 -33.74 -4.78 11.42
CA ARG A 407 -35.01 -5.51 11.36
C ARG A 407 -36.09 -4.63 10.75
N GLY A 408 -36.87 -5.16 9.82
CA GLY A 408 -37.99 -4.45 9.22
C GLY A 408 -38.88 -5.37 8.38
N LYS A 409 -39.85 -4.78 7.69
CA LYS A 409 -40.74 -5.49 6.76
C LYS A 409 -40.08 -5.65 5.40
N LYS A 410 -40.45 -6.73 4.71
CA LYS A 410 -40.05 -7.01 3.33
C LYS A 410 -40.31 -5.80 2.43
N GLY A 411 -39.32 -5.40 1.63
CA GLY A 411 -39.43 -4.31 0.66
C GLY A 411 -39.21 -2.92 1.22
N GLN A 412 -39.07 -2.75 2.55
CA GLN A 412 -38.62 -1.47 3.09
C GLN A 412 -37.18 -1.19 2.65
N LYS A 413 -36.85 0.09 2.47
CA LYS A 413 -35.55 0.53 1.94
C LYS A 413 -34.85 1.44 2.94
N ILE A 414 -33.54 1.25 3.08
CA ILE A 414 -32.63 2.14 3.79
C ILE A 414 -31.66 2.75 2.79
N THR A 415 -31.43 4.05 2.87
CA THR A 415 -30.39 4.75 2.09
C THR A 415 -29.33 5.30 3.05
N LEU A 416 -28.06 5.04 2.74
CA LEU A 416 -26.90 5.48 3.51
C LEU A 416 -26.03 6.39 2.64
N LEU A 417 -25.96 7.66 2.98
CA LEU A 417 -25.01 8.61 2.39
C LEU A 417 -23.81 8.77 3.31
N VAL A 418 -22.65 9.00 2.72
CA VAL A 418 -21.38 9.11 3.46
C VAL A 418 -20.58 10.33 2.99
N SER A 419 -19.87 10.98 3.91
CA SER A 419 -19.02 12.15 3.59
C SER A 419 -17.90 12.38 4.61
N GLU A 420 -16.85 13.09 4.18
CA GLU A 420 -15.78 13.56 5.08
C GLU A 420 -16.22 14.76 5.92
N SER A 421 -17.15 15.57 5.41
CA SER A 421 -17.63 16.80 6.02
C SER A 421 -19.15 16.91 6.00
N LEU A 422 -19.69 17.85 6.75
CA LEU A 422 -21.11 18.19 6.77
C LEU A 422 -21.35 19.51 6.03
N THR A 423 -22.60 19.75 5.64
CA THR A 423 -23.08 21.07 5.21
C THR A 423 -23.36 21.94 6.45
N ASP A 424 -23.60 23.24 6.25
CA ASP A 424 -23.93 24.17 7.34
C ASP A 424 -25.21 23.75 8.10
N GLU A 425 -26.09 23.00 7.43
CA GLU A 425 -27.35 22.50 7.98
C GLU A 425 -27.21 21.14 8.68
N GLY A 426 -26.01 20.55 8.65
CA GLY A 426 -25.68 19.27 9.30
C GLY A 426 -25.84 18.03 8.43
N ALA A 427 -26.20 18.14 7.15
CA ALA A 427 -26.32 17.00 6.23
C ALA A 427 -24.97 16.54 5.67
N CYS A 428 -24.88 15.32 5.12
CA CYS A 428 -23.65 14.84 4.48
C CYS A 428 -23.27 15.69 3.25
N ASN A 429 -22.03 16.18 3.20
CA ASN A 429 -21.54 17.06 2.14
C ASN A 429 -20.60 16.33 1.16
N GLN A 430 -21.07 16.17 -0.07
CA GLN A 430 -20.30 15.54 -1.17
C GLN A 430 -19.89 16.54 -2.26
N ARG A 431 -19.89 17.84 -1.97
CA ARG A 431 -19.61 18.89 -2.97
C ARG A 431 -18.24 18.70 -3.63
N GLN A 432 -17.20 18.42 -2.84
CA GLN A 432 -15.83 18.28 -3.35
C GLN A 432 -15.63 16.99 -4.14
N THR A 433 -16.44 15.97 -3.88
CA THR A 433 -16.41 14.72 -4.62
C THR A 433 -17.01 14.90 -6.01
N GLY A 434 -18.19 15.50 -6.10
CA GLY A 434 -18.89 15.73 -7.37
C GLY A 434 -20.31 15.15 -7.43
N ARG A 435 -20.70 14.38 -6.40
CA ARG A 435 -22.05 13.87 -6.06
C ARG A 435 -22.85 13.16 -7.18
N GLN A 436 -23.69 12.18 -6.87
CA GLN A 436 -23.94 11.58 -5.56
C GLN A 436 -23.23 10.23 -5.43
N HIS A 437 -22.86 9.88 -4.20
CA HIS A 437 -22.44 8.54 -3.79
C HIS A 437 -23.31 8.08 -2.62
N TYR A 438 -23.93 6.91 -2.73
CA TYR A 438 -24.73 6.35 -1.63
C TYR A 438 -24.95 4.86 -1.80
N TYR A 439 -25.39 4.24 -0.71
CA TYR A 439 -25.72 2.84 -0.65
C TYR A 439 -27.22 2.64 -0.36
N GLU A 440 -27.86 1.69 -1.03
CA GLU A 440 -29.25 1.32 -0.76
C GLU A 440 -29.38 -0.16 -0.38
N TYR A 441 -30.19 -0.45 0.63
CA TYR A 441 -30.53 -1.80 1.05
C TYR A 441 -32.05 -1.98 1.11
N ILE A 442 -32.58 -2.95 0.38
CA ILE A 442 -34.00 -3.34 0.41
C ILE A 442 -34.12 -4.66 1.17
N LEU A 443 -34.90 -4.63 2.26
CA LEU A 443 -35.01 -5.75 3.19
C LEU A 443 -35.81 -6.92 2.60
N LYS A 444 -35.42 -8.15 2.95
CA LYS A 444 -36.21 -9.37 2.66
C LYS A 444 -37.30 -9.65 3.69
N GLY A 445 -37.20 -9.06 4.89
CA GLY A 445 -38.21 -9.13 5.95
C GLY A 445 -38.17 -10.41 6.77
N GLU A 446 -37.06 -11.15 6.75
CA GLU A 446 -36.93 -12.50 7.33
C GLU A 446 -36.18 -12.48 8.68
N GLY A 447 -36.54 -11.53 9.56
CA GLY A 447 -35.94 -11.42 10.89
C GLY A 447 -34.93 -10.29 11.01
N VAL A 448 -33.75 -10.58 11.57
CA VAL A 448 -32.63 -9.64 11.62
C VAL A 448 -31.74 -9.91 10.41
N GLU A 449 -31.40 -8.86 9.69
CA GLU A 449 -30.59 -8.88 8.48
C GLU A 449 -29.28 -8.10 8.74
N THR A 450 -28.15 -8.63 8.28
CA THR A 450 -26.85 -7.94 8.33
C THR A 450 -26.35 -7.73 6.91
N TRP A 451 -25.93 -6.51 6.60
CA TRP A 451 -25.52 -6.14 5.26
C TRP A 451 -24.43 -5.07 5.26
N HIS A 452 -23.53 -5.19 4.29
CA HIS A 452 -22.61 -4.14 3.85
C HIS A 452 -22.41 -4.23 2.33
N PRO A 453 -22.00 -3.14 1.65
CA PRO A 453 -21.68 -3.16 0.22
C PRO A 453 -20.58 -4.19 -0.13
N ARG A 454 -20.62 -4.74 -1.34
CA ARG A 454 -19.65 -5.75 -1.83
C ARG A 454 -18.56 -5.16 -2.73
N PHE A 455 -18.87 -4.16 -3.55
CA PHE A 455 -18.02 -3.74 -4.67
C PHE A 455 -17.79 -2.23 -4.76
N SER A 456 -18.00 -1.50 -3.66
CA SER A 456 -17.75 -0.06 -3.58
C SER A 456 -17.31 0.36 -2.18
N TYR A 457 -16.53 1.43 -2.11
CA TYR A 457 -16.08 2.07 -0.87
C TYR A 457 -16.00 3.59 -1.05
N TYR A 458 -15.80 4.33 0.04
CA TYR A 458 -15.72 5.79 0.04
C TYR A 458 -14.86 6.32 1.20
N GLY A 459 -14.36 7.56 1.11
CA GLY A 459 -13.72 8.28 2.20
C GLY A 459 -14.71 9.06 3.08
N PHE A 460 -14.94 8.66 4.33
CA PHE A 460 -15.95 9.30 5.18
C PHE A 460 -15.68 9.23 6.68
N ARG A 461 -16.26 10.19 7.40
CA ARG A 461 -16.46 10.19 8.85
C ARG A 461 -17.94 10.14 9.22
N TYR A 462 -18.78 10.73 8.39
CA TYR A 462 -20.20 10.90 8.65
C TYR A 462 -21.04 9.93 7.84
N ILE A 463 -22.11 9.42 8.46
CA ILE A 463 -23.13 8.61 7.79
C ILE A 463 -24.49 9.28 7.97
N GLN A 464 -25.14 9.69 6.89
CA GLN A 464 -26.54 10.09 6.89
C GLN A 464 -27.41 8.87 6.55
N VAL A 465 -28.35 8.58 7.44
CA VAL A 465 -29.29 7.46 7.32
C VAL A 465 -30.67 8.00 6.98
N GLU A 466 -31.30 7.38 5.97
CA GLU A 466 -32.65 7.68 5.55
C GLU A 466 -33.49 6.40 5.43
N GLY A 467 -34.79 6.52 5.71
CA GLY A 467 -35.74 5.41 5.64
C GLY A 467 -35.60 4.41 6.80
N ALA A 468 -35.02 4.81 7.93
CA ALA A 468 -34.83 3.95 9.11
C ALA A 468 -34.87 4.75 10.42
N VAL A 469 -34.91 4.05 11.54
CA VAL A 469 -34.64 4.60 12.89
C VAL A 469 -33.63 3.72 13.63
N LEU A 470 -32.92 4.29 14.61
CA LEU A 470 -32.08 3.50 15.52
C LEU A 470 -32.95 2.77 16.57
N LYS A 471 -32.46 1.62 17.05
CA LYS A 471 -33.08 0.89 18.17
C LYS A 471 -33.26 1.82 19.37
N GLY A 472 -34.47 1.80 19.95
CA GLY A 472 -34.84 2.66 21.10
C GLY A 472 -35.41 4.03 20.72
N GLN A 473 -35.38 4.41 19.44
CA GLN A 473 -36.00 5.66 18.97
C GLN A 473 -37.50 5.49 18.69
N LYS A 474 -38.25 6.58 18.79
CA LYS A 474 -39.69 6.62 18.47
C LYS A 474 -39.90 6.29 16.99
N ASN A 475 -40.73 5.27 16.71
CA ASN A 475 -40.95 4.75 15.36
C ASN A 475 -42.43 4.80 14.94
N THR A 476 -43.00 6.01 14.84
CA THR A 476 -44.41 6.22 14.45
C THR A 476 -44.70 5.90 12.99
N LEU A 477 -43.68 5.90 12.14
CA LEU A 477 -43.79 5.62 10.70
C LEU A 477 -43.55 4.15 10.36
N HIS A 478 -43.38 3.28 11.37
CA HIS A 478 -43.09 1.86 11.21
C HIS A 478 -41.91 1.56 10.26
N LEU A 479 -40.88 2.39 10.32
CA LEU A 479 -39.65 2.26 9.53
C LEU A 479 -38.81 1.06 10.01
N PRO A 480 -37.91 0.53 9.16
CA PRO A 480 -36.84 -0.37 9.59
C PRO A 480 -36.11 0.15 10.83
N VAL A 481 -35.78 -0.77 11.73
CA VAL A 481 -35.04 -0.49 12.96
C VAL A 481 -33.61 -1.01 12.81
N ILE A 482 -32.65 -0.08 12.73
CA ILE A 482 -31.22 -0.39 12.77
C ILE A 482 -30.86 -0.75 14.22
N GLN A 483 -30.47 -2.00 14.42
CA GLN A 483 -30.00 -2.52 15.70
C GLN A 483 -28.53 -2.20 15.95
N LYS A 484 -27.72 -2.14 14.89
CA LYS A 484 -26.30 -1.80 14.91
C LYS A 484 -25.92 -1.17 13.58
N ILE A 485 -25.06 -0.15 13.61
CA ILE A 485 -24.40 0.40 12.43
C ILE A 485 -22.96 0.75 12.78
N GLN A 486 -22.03 0.39 11.90
CA GLN A 486 -20.60 0.64 12.07
C GLN A 486 -19.99 1.15 10.78
N SER A 487 -18.94 1.96 10.88
CA SER A 487 -18.04 2.20 9.75
C SER A 487 -17.01 1.08 9.69
N CYS A 488 -16.94 0.39 8.55
CA CYS A 488 -15.89 -0.58 8.28
C CYS A 488 -14.71 0.14 7.64
N PHE A 489 -13.55 0.17 8.32
CA PHE A 489 -12.31 0.66 7.74
C PHE A 489 -11.68 -0.44 6.89
N VAL A 490 -11.59 -0.20 5.58
CA VAL A 490 -11.18 -1.19 4.59
C VAL A 490 -9.91 -0.73 3.91
N TYR A 491 -8.87 -1.54 3.99
CA TYR A 491 -7.57 -1.25 3.37
C TYR A 491 -6.74 -2.50 3.18
N ASN A 492 -5.64 -2.37 2.43
CA ASN A 492 -4.68 -3.41 2.17
C ASN A 492 -4.07 -3.94 3.48
N SER A 493 -4.12 -5.26 3.67
CA SER A 493 -3.74 -5.93 4.91
C SER A 493 -2.23 -6.08 5.14
N ALA A 494 -1.39 -5.36 4.40
CA ALA A 494 0.05 -5.34 4.67
C ALA A 494 0.30 -4.98 6.16
N PRO A 495 1.05 -5.79 6.93
CA PRO A 495 1.20 -5.61 8.37
C PRO A 495 1.76 -4.23 8.76
N LYS A 496 1.25 -3.65 9.86
CA LYS A 496 1.97 -2.57 10.56
C LYS A 496 3.13 -3.20 11.32
N VAL A 497 4.35 -2.74 11.05
CA VAL A 497 5.58 -3.28 11.62
C VAL A 497 6.27 -2.33 12.58
N SER A 498 5.73 -1.14 12.79
CA SER A 498 6.30 -0.11 13.66
C SER A 498 5.48 0.21 14.91
N THR A 499 6.16 0.89 15.83
CA THR A 499 5.55 1.69 16.89
C THR A 499 6.33 3.00 17.00
N PHE A 500 5.66 4.11 17.30
CA PHE A 500 6.29 5.39 17.63
C PHE A 500 5.52 6.09 18.75
N GLN A 501 6.26 6.64 19.72
CA GLN A 501 5.73 7.46 20.80
C GLN A 501 6.83 8.40 21.29
N CYS A 502 6.48 9.63 21.65
CA CYS A 502 7.38 10.59 22.30
C CYS A 502 6.63 11.42 23.35
N SER A 503 7.34 12.27 24.08
CA SER A 503 6.73 13.17 25.07
C SER A 503 5.90 14.30 24.45
N ASN A 504 6.03 14.56 23.14
CA ASN A 504 5.29 15.61 22.45
C ASN A 504 3.96 15.09 21.86
N ARG A 505 2.85 15.69 22.32
CA ARG A 505 1.50 15.33 21.86
C ARG A 505 1.30 15.55 20.36
N ILE A 506 1.76 16.68 19.81
CA ILE A 506 1.55 17.01 18.39
C ILE A 506 2.23 15.97 17.50
N PHE A 507 3.44 15.51 17.85
CA PHE A 507 4.15 14.50 17.04
C PHE A 507 3.51 13.11 17.13
N ASN A 508 3.05 12.68 18.31
CA ASN A 508 2.30 11.43 18.44
C ASN A 508 1.02 11.45 17.59
N GLU A 509 0.30 12.57 17.63
CA GLU A 509 -0.95 12.73 16.89
C GLU A 509 -0.71 12.93 15.38
N ALA A 510 0.37 13.60 14.98
CA ALA A 510 0.78 13.69 13.58
C ALA A 510 1.07 12.30 13.00
N HIS A 511 1.84 11.47 13.73
CA HIS A 511 2.08 10.08 13.35
C HIS A 511 0.77 9.29 13.19
N ARG A 512 -0.21 9.51 14.08
CA ARG A 512 -1.54 8.90 13.99
C ARG A 512 -2.33 9.38 12.77
N LEU A 513 -2.34 10.69 12.48
CA LEU A 513 -3.01 11.24 11.30
C LEU A 513 -2.46 10.67 10.00
N ILE A 514 -1.12 10.58 9.91
CA ILE A 514 -0.40 10.02 8.78
C ILE A 514 -0.75 8.53 8.63
N GLU A 515 -0.71 7.75 9.71
CA GLU A 515 -1.11 6.34 9.67
C GLU A 515 -2.52 6.17 9.10
N LYS A 516 -3.51 6.91 9.62
CA LYS A 516 -4.90 6.78 9.16
C LYS A 516 -5.09 7.23 7.71
N ALA A 517 -4.35 8.25 7.26
CA ALA A 517 -4.38 8.69 5.86
C ALA A 517 -3.73 7.68 4.92
N VAL A 518 -2.55 7.15 5.29
CA VAL A 518 -1.88 6.11 4.51
C VAL A 518 -2.75 4.87 4.42
N ARG A 519 -3.29 4.36 5.54
CA ARG A 519 -4.17 3.19 5.51
C ARG A 519 -5.42 3.41 4.66
N SER A 520 -6.04 4.58 4.75
CA SER A 520 -7.18 4.92 3.88
C SER A 520 -6.84 4.84 2.39
N ASN A 521 -5.62 5.22 2.04
CA ASN A 521 -5.16 5.28 0.67
C ASN A 521 -4.37 4.05 0.22
N MET A 522 -4.09 3.09 1.09
CA MET A 522 -3.45 1.82 0.74
C MET A 522 -4.53 0.81 0.34
N GLN A 523 -5.01 0.88 -0.90
CA GLN A 523 -6.05 -0.01 -1.44
C GLN A 523 -5.41 -1.08 -2.35
N SER A 524 -5.70 -1.04 -3.66
CA SER A 524 -4.92 -1.83 -4.65
C SER A 524 -3.60 -1.17 -5.02
N VAL A 525 -3.55 0.15 -4.91
CA VAL A 525 -2.40 1.03 -5.08
C VAL A 525 -2.43 2.05 -3.94
N PHE A 526 -1.39 2.87 -3.81
CA PHE A 526 -1.46 4.07 -2.99
C PHE A 526 -2.27 5.14 -3.73
N THR A 527 -3.51 5.38 -3.30
CA THR A 527 -4.37 6.40 -3.92
C THR A 527 -4.07 7.81 -3.39
N ASP A 528 -4.38 8.85 -4.16
CA ASP A 528 -4.36 10.23 -3.66
C ASP A 528 -5.37 10.44 -2.54
N CYS A 529 -6.63 10.09 -2.81
CA CYS A 529 -7.71 10.20 -1.86
C CYS A 529 -8.74 9.06 -2.08
N PRO A 530 -9.46 8.65 -1.02
CA PRO A 530 -10.36 7.50 -1.09
C PRO A 530 -11.79 7.83 -1.54
N HIS A 531 -12.11 9.09 -1.90
CA HIS A 531 -13.48 9.50 -2.21
C HIS A 531 -13.70 9.94 -3.68
N ARG A 532 -12.84 10.81 -4.26
CA ARG A 532 -13.12 11.49 -5.55
C ARG A 532 -12.42 10.83 -6.72
N GLU A 533 -11.10 10.68 -6.63
CA GLU A 533 -10.24 10.30 -7.74
C GLU A 533 -9.85 8.85 -7.63
N LYS A 534 -9.31 8.45 -6.48
CA LYS A 534 -8.86 7.07 -6.22
C LYS A 534 -7.81 6.62 -7.23
N LEU A 535 -6.94 7.54 -7.65
CA LEU A 535 -5.90 7.29 -8.63
C LEU A 535 -4.57 7.07 -7.94
N GLY A 536 -3.74 6.20 -8.50
CA GLY A 536 -2.39 5.91 -8.00
C GLY A 536 -1.39 6.98 -8.40
N TRP A 537 -1.51 8.19 -7.85
CA TRP A 537 -0.55 9.28 -8.08
C TRP A 537 0.81 8.92 -7.46
N LEU A 538 1.86 8.97 -8.28
CA LEU A 538 3.14 8.31 -8.01
C LEU A 538 4.09 9.03 -7.06
N GLU A 539 4.07 10.37 -7.02
CA GLU A 539 4.95 11.20 -6.21
C GLU A 539 4.98 10.77 -4.74
N GLN A 540 3.81 10.48 -4.16
CA GLN A 540 3.69 10.18 -2.74
C GLN A 540 4.41 8.89 -2.35
N ASP A 541 4.54 7.92 -3.27
CA ASP A 541 5.16 6.62 -3.02
C ASP A 541 6.64 6.76 -2.65
N HIS A 542 7.35 7.70 -3.28
CA HIS A 542 8.75 7.97 -2.98
C HIS A 542 8.92 9.17 -2.04
N LEU A 543 8.04 10.19 -2.08
CA LEU A 543 8.14 11.34 -1.18
C LEU A 543 7.84 10.95 0.27
N CYS A 544 6.83 10.10 0.49
CA CYS A 544 6.55 9.52 1.82
C CYS A 544 7.22 8.15 2.01
N GLY A 545 7.90 7.62 0.98
CA GLY A 545 8.45 6.27 0.91
C GLY A 545 9.22 5.79 2.15
N PRO A 546 10.20 6.55 2.67
CA PRO A 546 10.93 6.15 3.88
C PRO A 546 10.01 5.95 5.09
N GLY A 547 9.04 6.86 5.31
CA GLY A 547 8.03 6.70 6.35
C GLY A 547 7.17 5.46 6.13
N LEU A 548 6.72 5.22 4.89
CA LEU A 548 5.96 4.01 4.54
C LEU A 548 6.73 2.73 4.88
N LEU A 549 8.02 2.67 4.54
CA LEU A 549 8.90 1.51 4.75
C LEU A 549 9.28 1.27 6.22
N TYR A 550 9.31 2.32 7.06
CA TYR A 550 9.42 2.11 8.51
C TYR A 550 8.18 1.48 9.10
N ASN A 551 7.00 1.86 8.60
CA ASN A 551 5.72 1.55 9.22
C ASN A 551 5.06 0.26 8.77
N TYR A 552 5.29 -0.15 7.52
CA TYR A 552 4.55 -1.24 6.90
C TYR A 552 5.48 -2.28 6.26
N ASP A 553 5.08 -3.56 6.33
CA ASP A 553 5.73 -4.60 5.54
C ASP A 553 5.25 -4.49 4.09
N LEU A 554 6.04 -3.81 3.27
CA LEU A 554 5.74 -3.55 1.86
C LEU A 554 6.45 -4.52 0.91
N THR A 555 6.93 -5.66 1.42
CA THR A 555 7.64 -6.67 0.63
C THR A 555 6.83 -7.18 -0.57
N GLY A 556 5.50 -7.24 -0.48
CA GLY A 556 4.59 -7.58 -1.59
C GLY A 556 3.95 -6.39 -2.29
N PHE A 557 3.67 -5.30 -1.56
CA PHE A 557 2.93 -4.14 -2.10
C PHE A 557 3.79 -3.31 -3.07
N VAL A 558 5.03 -2.96 -2.70
CA VAL A 558 5.93 -2.15 -3.56
C VAL A 558 6.25 -2.84 -4.89
N PRO A 559 6.62 -4.13 -4.95
CA PRO A 559 6.85 -4.80 -6.23
C PRO A 559 5.62 -4.82 -7.16
N GLN A 560 4.41 -4.93 -6.59
CA GLN A 560 3.17 -4.89 -7.39
C GLN A 560 2.87 -3.48 -7.88
N THR A 561 3.06 -2.46 -7.05
CA THR A 561 2.96 -1.06 -7.46
C THR A 561 3.96 -0.75 -8.60
N LEU A 562 5.20 -1.21 -8.50
CA LEU A 562 6.19 -1.07 -9.57
C LEU A 562 5.84 -1.81 -10.85
N GLN A 563 5.14 -2.95 -10.76
CA GLN A 563 4.59 -3.60 -11.96
C GLN A 563 3.53 -2.72 -12.63
N ASN A 564 2.64 -2.09 -11.85
CA ASN A 564 1.64 -1.16 -12.40
C ASN A 564 2.31 0.07 -13.04
N ILE A 565 3.38 0.62 -12.44
CA ILE A 565 4.15 1.73 -13.01
C ILE A 565 4.83 1.31 -14.33
N ALA A 566 5.45 0.12 -14.35
CA ALA A 566 6.09 -0.41 -15.55
C ALA A 566 5.08 -0.63 -16.69
N ASP A 567 3.87 -1.11 -16.37
CA ASP A 567 2.79 -1.30 -17.35
C ASP A 567 2.27 0.02 -17.91
N ALA A 568 2.30 1.09 -17.10
CA ALA A 568 1.90 2.43 -17.48
C ALA A 568 2.97 3.19 -18.27
N GLN A 569 4.23 2.71 -18.33
CA GLN A 569 5.28 3.38 -19.09
C GLN A 569 4.97 3.38 -20.59
N HIS A 570 4.92 4.56 -21.21
CA HIS A 570 4.62 4.74 -22.62
C HIS A 570 5.77 4.28 -23.51
N ALA A 571 5.49 4.08 -24.81
CA ALA A 571 6.46 3.57 -25.78
C ALA A 571 7.67 4.52 -26.01
N ASN A 572 7.51 5.82 -25.82
CA ASN A 572 8.59 6.82 -25.89
C ASN A 572 9.49 6.83 -24.63
N GLY A 573 9.10 6.13 -23.55
CA GLY A 573 9.84 6.08 -22.29
C GLY A 573 9.20 6.90 -21.17
N ALA A 574 8.21 7.75 -21.47
CA ALA A 574 7.50 8.53 -20.48
C ALA A 574 6.83 7.63 -19.43
N VAL A 575 6.92 8.05 -18.17
CA VAL A 575 6.15 7.47 -17.07
C VAL A 575 5.07 8.48 -16.72
N PRO A 576 3.77 8.13 -16.81
CA PRO A 576 2.70 9.06 -16.50
C PRO A 576 2.64 9.34 -14.99
N THR A 577 1.91 10.38 -14.59
CA THR A 577 1.76 10.76 -13.18
C THR A 577 0.93 9.78 -12.34
N THR A 578 0.17 8.88 -12.97
CA THR A 578 -0.65 7.87 -12.27
C THR A 578 -0.41 6.46 -12.81
N ALA A 579 -0.41 5.47 -11.92
CA ALA A 579 -0.38 4.06 -12.31
C ALA A 579 -1.33 3.19 -11.47
N PRO A 580 -2.17 2.32 -12.08
CA PRO A 580 -2.47 2.23 -13.51
C PRO A 580 -3.00 3.55 -14.11
N GLU A 581 -2.62 3.83 -15.36
CA GLU A 581 -3.04 5.04 -16.07
C GLU A 581 -4.47 4.89 -16.61
N TYR A 582 -5.47 5.03 -15.74
CA TYR A 582 -6.88 5.02 -16.13
C TYR A 582 -7.36 6.34 -16.71
N VAL A 583 -6.65 7.44 -16.42
CA VAL A 583 -6.91 8.78 -16.95
C VAL A 583 -5.68 9.19 -17.77
N VAL A 584 -5.88 9.47 -19.06
CA VAL A 584 -4.82 9.97 -19.93
C VAL A 584 -5.03 11.48 -20.06
N PHE A 585 -4.15 12.26 -19.45
CA PHE A 585 -4.30 13.71 -19.39
C PHE A 585 -3.90 14.37 -20.72
N GLU A 586 -4.86 14.52 -21.63
CA GLU A 586 -4.66 15.15 -22.94
C GLU A 586 -5.33 16.52 -23.05
N GLY A 587 -4.70 17.42 -23.80
CA GLY A 587 -5.27 18.71 -24.21
C GLY A 587 -4.64 19.94 -23.52
N PRO A 588 -5.04 21.15 -23.94
CA PRO A 588 -4.39 22.39 -23.50
C PRO A 588 -4.38 22.53 -21.97
N GLY A 589 -3.19 22.64 -21.38
CA GLY A 589 -2.99 22.80 -19.94
C GLY A 589 -3.01 21.50 -19.12
N MET A 590 -3.15 20.34 -19.77
CA MET A 590 -3.12 19.02 -19.11
C MET A 590 -1.75 18.36 -19.14
N ASP A 591 -0.83 18.82 -20.01
CA ASP A 591 0.51 18.25 -20.19
C ASP A 591 1.32 18.19 -18.88
N ALA A 592 1.13 19.18 -17.99
CA ALA A 592 1.77 19.20 -16.68
C ALA A 592 1.29 18.05 -15.77
N PHE A 593 0.03 17.62 -15.90
CA PHE A 593 -0.52 16.47 -15.20
C PHE A 593 -0.21 15.14 -15.89
N ALA A 594 0.19 15.15 -17.17
CA ALA A 594 0.42 13.92 -17.90
C ALA A 594 1.73 13.23 -17.46
N GLU A 595 2.83 13.97 -17.42
CA GLU A 595 4.19 13.38 -17.40
C GLU A 595 5.15 14.08 -16.41
N SER A 596 4.65 14.55 -15.26
CA SER A 596 5.43 15.37 -14.33
C SER A 596 6.70 14.65 -13.80
N PRO A 597 7.91 15.25 -13.86
CA PRO A 597 9.17 14.57 -13.52
C PRO A 597 9.27 14.04 -12.08
N GLU A 598 8.79 14.81 -11.12
CA GLU A 598 8.66 14.54 -9.70
C GLU A 598 7.60 13.49 -9.36
N TRP A 599 6.73 13.12 -10.31
CA TRP A 599 5.89 11.92 -10.22
C TRP A 599 6.57 10.72 -10.87
N GLY A 600 6.98 10.85 -12.13
CA GLY A 600 7.54 9.75 -12.94
C GLY A 600 8.86 9.19 -12.39
N CYS A 601 9.64 10.00 -11.68
CA CYS A 601 10.90 9.58 -11.05
C CYS A 601 10.72 8.42 -10.06
N THR A 602 9.51 8.22 -9.53
CA THR A 602 9.15 7.10 -8.64
C THR A 602 9.53 5.75 -9.24
N PHE A 603 9.44 5.59 -10.57
CA PHE A 603 9.84 4.35 -11.25
C PHE A 603 11.33 4.02 -11.08
N VAL A 604 12.16 5.05 -10.87
CA VAL A 604 13.60 4.92 -10.63
C VAL A 604 13.92 4.92 -9.14
N VAL A 605 13.30 5.78 -8.34
CA VAL A 605 13.66 5.99 -6.93
C VAL A 605 13.15 4.86 -6.01
N LEU A 606 11.90 4.42 -6.21
CA LEU A 606 11.26 3.45 -5.31
C LEU A 606 11.99 2.09 -5.24
N PRO A 607 12.54 1.53 -6.34
CA PRO A 607 13.37 0.34 -6.29
C PRO A 607 14.61 0.47 -5.38
N PHE A 608 15.24 1.65 -5.32
CA PHE A 608 16.37 1.87 -4.41
C PHE A 608 15.94 1.94 -2.96
N MET A 609 14.81 2.58 -2.65
CA MET A 609 14.27 2.59 -1.28
C MET A 609 13.92 1.16 -0.81
N TYR A 610 13.37 0.35 -1.69
CA TYR A 610 13.10 -1.07 -1.43
C TYR A 610 14.40 -1.84 -1.16
N TYR A 611 15.43 -1.63 -1.98
CA TYR A 611 16.75 -2.23 -1.80
C TYR A 611 17.42 -1.79 -0.50
N GLU A 612 17.43 -0.50 -0.17
CA GLU A 612 17.98 0.03 1.08
C GLU A 612 17.31 -0.59 2.32
N THR A 613 16.00 -0.83 2.26
CA THR A 613 15.20 -1.37 3.37
C THR A 613 15.33 -2.89 3.51
N TYR A 614 15.19 -3.63 2.40
CA TYR A 614 15.06 -5.08 2.40
C TYR A 614 16.30 -5.83 1.90
N GLY A 615 17.27 -5.14 1.30
CA GLY A 615 18.47 -5.74 0.73
C GLY A 615 18.21 -6.54 -0.56
N ASP A 616 17.03 -6.39 -1.16
CA ASP A 616 16.64 -7.05 -2.41
C ASP A 616 16.79 -6.08 -3.60
N ASP A 617 17.75 -6.35 -4.47
CA ASP A 617 18.03 -5.56 -5.68
C ASP A 617 17.27 -6.06 -6.92
N SER A 618 16.40 -7.07 -6.77
CA SER A 618 15.68 -7.69 -7.89
C SER A 618 14.86 -6.69 -8.70
N LEU A 619 14.27 -5.67 -8.07
CA LEU A 619 13.47 -4.64 -8.75
C LEU A 619 14.34 -3.70 -9.58
N ILE A 620 15.55 -3.36 -9.09
CA ILE A 620 16.52 -2.56 -9.84
C ILE A 620 16.94 -3.34 -11.10
N ARG A 621 17.30 -4.62 -10.95
CA ARG A 621 17.69 -5.48 -12.07
C ARG A 621 16.55 -5.67 -13.07
N LYS A 622 15.34 -5.95 -12.58
CA LYS A 622 14.16 -6.19 -13.42
C LYS A 622 13.78 -4.97 -14.26
N TYR A 623 13.82 -3.77 -13.68
CA TYR A 623 13.33 -2.56 -14.31
C TYR A 623 14.41 -1.62 -14.86
N TYR A 624 15.69 -2.01 -14.81
CA TYR A 624 16.83 -1.23 -15.32
C TYR A 624 16.57 -0.62 -16.71
N ASN A 625 16.11 -1.43 -17.67
CA ASN A 625 15.80 -0.96 -19.02
C ASN A 625 14.66 0.07 -19.05
N GLY A 626 13.67 -0.07 -18.17
CA GLY A 626 12.59 0.90 -18.03
C GLY A 626 13.10 2.23 -17.45
N MET A 627 13.97 2.17 -16.43
CA MET A 627 14.63 3.35 -15.86
C MET A 627 15.44 4.11 -16.91
N ARG A 628 16.22 3.37 -17.72
CA ARG A 628 17.00 3.92 -18.83
C ARG A 628 16.13 4.67 -19.83
N ARG A 629 15.05 4.04 -20.28
CA ARG A 629 14.09 4.66 -21.22
C ARG A 629 13.42 5.92 -20.65
N TYR A 630 13.13 5.94 -19.35
CA TYR A 630 12.58 7.13 -18.70
C TYR A 630 13.59 8.29 -18.73
N ILE A 631 14.85 8.03 -18.42
CA ILE A 631 15.91 9.05 -18.47
C ILE A 631 16.20 9.51 -19.90
N ASP A 632 16.20 8.60 -20.87
CA ASP A 632 16.34 8.95 -22.29
C ASP A 632 15.19 9.86 -22.73
N TYR A 633 13.94 9.54 -22.33
CA TYR A 633 12.78 10.41 -22.56
C TYR A 633 12.96 11.80 -21.90
N MET A 634 13.37 11.86 -20.64
CA MET A 634 13.65 13.14 -19.95
C MET A 634 14.73 13.95 -20.69
N THR A 635 15.74 13.29 -21.24
CA THR A 635 16.78 13.91 -22.07
C THR A 635 16.17 14.56 -23.31
N THR A 636 15.22 13.91 -23.98
CA THR A 636 14.52 14.49 -25.15
C THR A 636 13.65 15.70 -24.80
N ARG A 637 13.26 15.84 -23.53
CA ARG A 637 12.43 16.93 -23.02
C ARG A 637 13.25 18.06 -22.39
N ALA A 638 14.57 17.89 -22.26
CA ALA A 638 15.46 18.91 -21.74
C ALA A 638 15.95 19.84 -22.88
N ASN A 639 16.04 21.13 -22.58
CA ASN A 639 16.69 22.12 -23.43
C ASN A 639 17.97 22.60 -22.73
N ASP A 640 19.13 22.39 -23.35
CA ASP A 640 20.46 22.70 -22.77
C ASP A 640 20.67 22.16 -21.34
N GLY A 641 20.12 20.97 -21.07
CA GLY A 641 20.18 20.30 -19.76
C GLY A 641 19.08 20.69 -18.77
N ILE A 642 18.17 21.61 -19.12
CA ILE A 642 17.07 22.07 -18.27
C ILE A 642 15.74 21.45 -18.71
N VAL A 643 15.04 20.84 -17.75
CA VAL A 643 13.67 20.34 -17.93
C VAL A 643 12.70 21.36 -17.34
N SER A 644 11.75 21.84 -18.15
CA SER A 644 10.92 23.01 -17.80
C SER A 644 9.41 22.74 -17.73
N PHE A 645 8.98 21.49 -17.54
CA PHE A 645 7.57 21.10 -17.47
C PHE A 645 7.26 20.29 -16.20
N GLY A 646 5.97 20.17 -15.86
CA GLY A 646 5.48 19.45 -14.68
C GLY A 646 4.68 20.36 -13.73
N LEU A 647 4.37 19.86 -12.54
CA LEU A 647 3.59 20.51 -11.50
C LEU A 647 4.48 21.33 -10.54
N GLY A 648 5.75 20.97 -10.41
CA GLY A 648 6.74 21.65 -9.57
C GLY A 648 6.55 21.35 -8.09
N ASP A 649 6.75 22.36 -7.24
CA ASP A 649 6.46 22.24 -5.80
C ASP A 649 4.95 22.36 -5.55
N TRP A 650 4.20 21.33 -6.00
CA TRP A 650 2.75 21.30 -5.96
C TRP A 650 2.22 21.59 -4.55
N TYR A 651 1.24 22.49 -4.47
CA TYR A 651 0.63 22.93 -3.22
C TYR A 651 1.57 23.69 -2.27
N ASP A 652 2.55 24.42 -2.82
CA ASP A 652 3.34 25.35 -2.02
C ASP A 652 2.48 26.40 -1.32
N TYR A 653 2.94 26.83 -0.14
CA TYR A 653 2.11 27.58 0.81
C TYR A 653 2.48 29.06 0.82
N GLY A 654 1.48 29.93 0.77
CA GLY A 654 1.61 31.38 0.80
C GLY A 654 0.28 32.11 0.65
N ASP A 655 0.32 33.42 0.42
CA ASP A 655 -0.88 34.26 0.20
C ASP A 655 -1.38 34.16 -1.26
N PHE A 656 -1.65 32.92 -1.68
CA PHE A 656 -2.18 32.60 -3.02
C PHE A 656 -2.95 31.28 -2.98
N ARG A 657 -3.71 31.02 -4.03
CA ARG A 657 -4.49 29.78 -4.15
C ARG A 657 -3.56 28.58 -4.34
N ALA A 658 -3.69 27.56 -3.48
CA ALA A 658 -2.99 26.28 -3.59
C ALA A 658 -3.24 25.58 -4.95
N GLY A 659 -2.23 24.90 -5.45
CA GLY A 659 -2.23 24.27 -6.77
C GLY A 659 -0.82 24.22 -7.35
N PHE A 660 -0.69 24.65 -8.60
CA PHE A 660 0.61 24.77 -9.27
C PHE A 660 1.59 25.62 -8.47
N SER A 661 2.86 25.19 -8.49
CA SER A 661 3.99 25.86 -7.84
C SER A 661 4.04 27.36 -8.14
N ARG A 662 4.15 28.19 -7.10
CA ARG A 662 4.22 29.67 -7.18
C ARG A 662 5.48 30.24 -6.55
N ASN A 663 5.90 29.71 -5.41
CA ASN A 663 7.12 30.08 -4.70
C ASN A 663 8.34 29.56 -5.43
N THR A 664 8.29 28.34 -5.97
CA THR A 664 9.47 27.66 -6.55
C THR A 664 9.31 27.52 -8.07
N PRO A 665 10.32 27.85 -8.89
CA PRO A 665 10.25 27.64 -10.33
C PRO A 665 10.07 26.15 -10.69
N VAL A 666 9.08 25.82 -11.52
CA VAL A 666 8.88 24.44 -12.03
C VAL A 666 10.16 23.88 -12.67
N PRO A 667 10.91 24.63 -13.51
CA PRO A 667 12.13 24.12 -14.12
C PRO A 667 13.22 23.74 -13.11
N LEU A 668 13.29 24.42 -11.96
CA LEU A 668 14.22 24.09 -10.88
C LEU A 668 13.88 22.71 -10.30
N VAL A 669 12.62 22.50 -9.91
CA VAL A 669 12.17 21.23 -9.32
C VAL A 669 12.32 20.09 -10.32
N ALA A 670 11.87 20.29 -11.55
CA ALA A 670 11.90 19.29 -12.62
C ALA A 670 13.35 18.88 -12.97
N THR A 671 14.25 19.84 -13.15
CA THR A 671 15.66 19.57 -13.49
C THR A 671 16.41 18.90 -12.34
N ALA A 672 16.12 19.27 -11.08
CA ALA A 672 16.69 18.62 -9.92
C ALA A 672 16.27 17.14 -9.81
N HIS A 673 15.00 16.81 -10.08
CA HIS A 673 14.53 15.42 -10.12
C HIS A 673 15.14 14.65 -11.31
N TYR A 674 15.33 15.31 -12.46
CA TYR A 674 16.03 14.72 -13.60
C TYR A 674 17.48 14.35 -13.24
N TYR A 675 18.22 15.27 -12.60
CA TYR A 675 19.55 14.98 -12.06
C TYR A 675 19.52 13.80 -11.08
N MET A 676 18.57 13.80 -10.14
CA MET A 676 18.43 12.73 -9.14
C MET A 676 18.28 11.35 -9.79
N VAL A 677 17.39 11.19 -10.77
CA VAL A 677 17.19 9.87 -11.41
C VAL A 677 18.39 9.45 -12.24
N VAL A 678 19.11 10.39 -12.88
CA VAL A 678 20.36 10.08 -13.57
C VAL A 678 21.40 9.53 -12.59
N ARG A 679 21.51 10.10 -11.38
CA ARG A 679 22.41 9.57 -10.34
C ARG A 679 22.04 8.17 -9.88
N TYR A 680 20.75 7.89 -9.71
CA TYR A 680 20.27 6.53 -9.41
C TYR A 680 20.55 5.55 -10.55
N LEU A 681 20.38 5.95 -11.81
CA LEU A 681 20.67 5.07 -12.95
C LEU A 681 22.15 4.74 -13.07
N VAL A 682 23.05 5.70 -12.77
CA VAL A 682 24.49 5.42 -12.67
C VAL A 682 24.75 4.32 -11.63
N GLU A 683 24.09 4.37 -10.47
CA GLU A 683 24.24 3.34 -9.45
C GLU A 683 23.65 2.00 -9.90
N ALA A 684 22.47 2.00 -10.53
CA ALA A 684 21.89 0.79 -11.11
C ALA A 684 22.85 0.16 -12.15
N ALA A 685 23.45 0.98 -13.01
CA ALA A 685 24.40 0.53 -14.01
C ALA A 685 25.64 -0.12 -13.38
N ARG A 686 26.14 0.39 -12.25
CA ARG A 686 27.20 -0.24 -11.46
C ARG A 686 26.78 -1.59 -10.91
N MET A 687 25.57 -1.70 -10.35
CA MET A 687 25.03 -2.95 -9.81
C MET A 687 24.83 -4.05 -10.87
N LEU A 688 24.71 -3.65 -12.14
CA LEU A 688 24.59 -4.53 -13.30
C LEU A 688 25.91 -4.69 -14.08
N ASP A 689 27.03 -4.15 -13.57
CA ASP A 689 28.34 -4.15 -14.24
C ASP A 689 28.35 -3.52 -15.65
N ASN A 690 27.42 -2.60 -15.93
CA ASN A 690 27.31 -1.92 -17.23
C ASN A 690 28.18 -0.66 -17.28
N ARG A 691 29.47 -0.85 -17.60
CA ARG A 691 30.47 0.23 -17.61
C ARG A 691 30.19 1.36 -18.61
N TYR A 692 29.55 1.06 -19.74
CA TYR A 692 29.21 2.08 -20.74
C TYR A 692 28.18 3.06 -20.18
N ASP A 693 27.08 2.54 -19.64
CA ASP A 693 26.03 3.35 -19.05
C ASP A 693 26.54 4.14 -17.83
N VAL A 694 27.43 3.55 -17.01
CA VAL A 694 28.09 4.27 -15.92
C VAL A 694 28.82 5.52 -16.44
N ALA A 695 29.63 5.39 -17.49
CA ALA A 695 30.38 6.51 -18.05
C ALA A 695 29.45 7.56 -18.68
N TYR A 696 28.52 7.11 -19.52
CA TYR A 696 27.58 7.98 -20.24
C TYR A 696 26.69 8.78 -19.30
N TYR A 697 25.99 8.12 -18.37
CA TYR A 697 25.07 8.79 -17.45
C TYR A 697 25.79 9.58 -16.36
N THR A 698 27.05 9.23 -16.02
CA THR A 698 27.87 10.09 -15.15
C THR A 698 28.14 11.43 -15.83
N HIS A 699 28.58 11.40 -17.08
CA HIS A 699 28.82 12.62 -17.86
C HIS A 699 27.54 13.44 -18.05
N LEU A 700 26.41 12.78 -18.38
CA LEU A 700 25.11 13.45 -18.47
C LEU A 700 24.73 14.16 -17.15
N GLY A 701 24.92 13.50 -16.01
CA GLY A 701 24.67 14.10 -14.70
C GLY A 701 25.52 15.33 -14.41
N GLU A 702 26.79 15.33 -14.83
CA GLU A 702 27.68 16.49 -14.72
C GLU A 702 27.19 17.67 -15.57
N GLU A 703 26.77 17.42 -16.81
CA GLU A 703 26.24 18.45 -17.70
C GLU A 703 24.92 19.03 -17.19
N ILE A 704 24.01 18.19 -16.67
CA ILE A 704 22.78 18.65 -16.02
C ILE A 704 23.11 19.54 -14.82
N ASN A 705 24.06 19.13 -13.96
CA ASN A 705 24.41 19.92 -12.78
C ASN A 705 25.02 21.28 -13.16
N LYS A 706 25.89 21.33 -14.19
CA LYS A 706 26.41 22.59 -14.74
C LYS A 706 25.30 23.48 -15.29
N ALA A 707 24.35 22.90 -16.03
CA ALA A 707 23.21 23.63 -16.57
C ALA A 707 22.33 24.19 -15.45
N PHE A 708 21.99 23.36 -14.46
CA PHE A 708 21.22 23.75 -13.29
C PHE A 708 21.87 24.91 -12.53
N HIS A 709 23.18 24.84 -12.29
CA HIS A 709 23.91 25.90 -11.60
C HIS A 709 23.93 27.19 -12.42
N ARG A 710 24.15 27.11 -13.74
CA ARG A 710 24.10 28.27 -14.63
C ARG A 710 22.73 28.95 -14.64
N GLU A 711 21.66 28.18 -14.66
CA GLU A 711 20.29 28.69 -14.78
C GLU A 711 19.75 29.25 -13.46
N PHE A 712 19.99 28.56 -12.35
CA PHE A 712 19.29 28.85 -11.10
C PHE A 712 20.17 29.45 -10.00
N TYR A 713 21.51 29.37 -10.07
CA TYR A 713 22.35 29.90 -8.99
C TYR A 713 22.65 31.39 -9.14
N HIS A 714 22.35 32.16 -8.09
CA HIS A 714 22.65 33.58 -8.00
C HIS A 714 23.88 33.81 -7.12
N LYS A 715 25.04 34.06 -7.74
CA LYS A 715 26.33 34.20 -7.05
C LYS A 715 26.35 35.32 -6.00
N ASP A 716 25.69 36.45 -6.29
CA ASP A 716 25.71 37.62 -5.40
C ASP A 716 24.92 37.40 -4.11
N THR A 717 23.84 36.63 -4.18
CA THR A 717 22.98 36.32 -3.02
C THR A 717 23.26 34.95 -2.42
N ARG A 718 23.99 34.08 -3.13
CA ARG A 718 24.22 32.67 -2.81
C ARG A 718 22.89 31.93 -2.57
N GLN A 719 21.96 32.09 -3.51
CA GLN A 719 20.64 31.45 -3.49
C GLN A 719 20.34 30.80 -4.83
N TYR A 720 19.41 29.86 -4.83
CA TYR A 720 18.87 29.25 -6.04
C TYR A 720 17.48 29.79 -6.35
N GLY A 721 17.18 29.98 -7.64
CA GLY A 721 15.86 30.38 -8.14
C GLY A 721 15.32 31.61 -7.43
N THR A 722 14.13 31.49 -6.85
CA THR A 722 13.46 32.59 -6.12
C THR A 722 13.99 32.79 -4.69
N GLY A 723 14.90 31.93 -4.22
CA GLY A 723 15.33 31.91 -2.83
C GLY A 723 14.32 31.29 -1.86
N SER A 724 13.25 30.67 -2.36
CA SER A 724 12.25 29.96 -1.54
C SER A 724 12.87 28.79 -0.76
N GLN A 725 12.15 28.31 0.26
CA GLN A 725 12.56 27.13 1.04
C GLN A 725 12.92 25.93 0.16
N CYS A 726 12.03 25.56 -0.79
CA CYS A 726 12.30 24.45 -1.71
C CYS A 726 13.44 24.77 -2.70
N SER A 727 13.50 26.01 -3.23
CA SER A 727 14.57 26.40 -4.18
C SER A 727 15.97 26.19 -3.60
N ASN A 728 16.18 26.47 -2.31
CA ASN A 728 17.46 26.24 -1.65
C ASN A 728 17.61 24.82 -1.07
N ALA A 729 16.56 24.24 -0.49
CA ALA A 729 16.64 22.93 0.16
C ALA A 729 16.88 21.79 -0.81
N LEU A 730 16.23 21.80 -1.98
CA LEU A 730 16.33 20.71 -2.96
C LEU A 730 17.77 20.49 -3.48
N PRO A 731 18.50 21.50 -3.98
CA PRO A 731 19.89 21.30 -4.40
C PRO A 731 20.84 20.99 -3.23
N LEU A 732 20.56 21.49 -2.02
CA LEU A 732 21.32 21.12 -0.81
C LEU A 732 21.15 19.63 -0.49
N PHE A 733 19.92 19.10 -0.56
CA PHE A 733 19.61 17.69 -0.34
C PHE A 733 20.32 16.79 -1.36
N LEU A 734 20.30 17.18 -2.64
CA LEU A 734 20.88 16.41 -3.75
C LEU A 734 22.40 16.56 -3.87
N GLY A 735 23.03 17.40 -3.04
CA GLY A 735 24.47 17.65 -3.11
C GLY A 735 24.92 18.39 -4.37
N MET A 736 24.04 19.20 -4.96
CA MET A 736 24.30 19.98 -6.17
C MET A 736 25.02 21.30 -5.89
N VAL A 737 24.96 21.79 -4.64
CA VAL A 737 25.59 23.05 -4.22
C VAL A 737 27.12 22.88 -4.09
N PRO A 738 27.94 23.77 -4.69
CA PRO A 738 29.39 23.77 -4.48
C PRO A 738 29.75 23.80 -2.99
N ALA A 739 30.83 23.09 -2.62
CA ALA A 739 31.21 22.89 -1.23
C ALA A 739 31.49 24.22 -0.50
N GLU A 740 32.08 25.18 -1.21
CA GLU A 740 32.41 26.53 -0.73
C GLU A 740 31.18 27.39 -0.42
N ASP A 741 30.05 27.14 -1.09
CA ASP A 741 28.82 27.93 -0.95
C ASP A 741 27.75 27.22 -0.12
N LYS A 742 27.93 25.93 0.16
CA LYS A 742 26.97 25.08 0.88
C LYS A 742 26.47 25.71 2.19
N GLN A 743 27.39 26.21 3.03
CA GLN A 743 27.00 26.81 4.30
C GLN A 743 26.19 28.10 4.11
N ALA A 744 26.56 28.95 3.14
CA ALA A 744 25.86 30.20 2.90
C ALA A 744 24.46 29.98 2.33
N VAL A 745 24.27 29.00 1.44
CA VAL A 745 22.94 28.61 0.94
C VAL A 745 22.09 28.04 2.08
N LEU A 746 22.69 27.24 2.99
CA LEU A 746 21.99 26.74 4.17
C LEU A 746 21.58 27.86 5.14
N ASP A 747 22.46 28.83 5.39
CA ASP A 747 22.16 29.99 6.23
C ASP A 747 21.03 30.84 5.63
N ASN A 748 21.03 31.02 4.31
CA ASN A 748 19.94 31.68 3.58
C ASN A 748 18.60 30.95 3.72
N LEU A 749 18.59 29.62 3.62
CA LEU A 749 17.40 28.81 3.88
C LEU A 749 16.88 29.01 5.31
N VAL A 750 17.76 28.98 6.30
CA VAL A 750 17.38 29.21 7.71
C VAL A 750 16.84 30.63 7.91
N ALA A 751 17.45 31.62 7.28
CA ALA A 751 16.97 33.01 7.34
C ALA A 751 15.57 33.15 6.73
N ASP A 752 15.29 32.49 5.60
CA ASP A 752 13.97 32.49 4.98
C ASP A 752 12.90 31.83 5.86
N ILE A 753 13.21 30.68 6.48
CA ILE A 753 12.32 30.00 7.43
C ILE A 753 11.98 30.93 8.60
N LYS A 754 12.99 31.59 9.20
CA LYS A 754 12.81 32.52 10.32
C LYS A 754 12.01 33.75 9.92
N ARG A 755 12.22 34.28 8.72
CA ARG A 755 11.45 35.40 8.15
C ARG A 755 9.96 35.08 8.05
N HIS A 756 9.62 33.83 7.79
CA HIS A 756 8.24 33.32 7.79
C HIS A 756 7.77 32.82 9.17
N GLY A 757 8.41 33.24 10.26
CA GLY A 757 8.01 32.87 11.62
C GLY A 757 8.18 31.39 11.94
N ASN A 758 9.18 30.73 11.33
CA ASN A 758 9.40 29.28 11.39
C ASN A 758 8.21 28.47 10.84
N ARG A 759 7.57 28.96 9.77
CA ARG A 759 6.50 28.25 9.05
C ARG A 759 7.02 27.74 7.71
N LEU A 760 6.43 26.63 7.26
CA LEU A 760 6.70 26.08 5.94
C LEU A 760 6.09 26.96 4.84
N THR A 761 6.80 27.08 3.72
CA THR A 761 6.30 27.65 2.46
C THR A 761 6.37 26.64 1.31
N THR A 762 6.85 25.44 1.60
CA THR A 762 6.96 24.33 0.64
C THR A 762 5.64 23.63 0.39
N GLY A 763 5.54 23.04 -0.80
CA GLY A 763 4.47 22.13 -1.18
C GLY A 763 4.80 20.69 -0.84
N ASP A 764 3.99 19.78 -1.37
CA ASP A 764 4.15 18.32 -1.23
C ASP A 764 5.58 17.88 -1.56
N VAL A 765 6.06 18.27 -2.74
CA VAL A 765 7.37 17.87 -3.24
C VAL A 765 8.48 18.46 -2.37
N GLY A 766 8.43 19.76 -2.10
CA GLY A 766 9.45 20.48 -1.34
C GLY A 766 9.56 20.05 0.13
N ASN A 767 8.48 19.60 0.76
CA ASN A 767 8.45 19.22 2.18
C ASN A 767 9.53 18.20 2.54
N ARG A 768 9.60 17.09 1.79
CA ARG A 768 10.58 16.03 2.09
C ARG A 768 12.00 16.58 2.08
N TYR A 769 12.33 17.33 1.03
CA TYR A 769 13.67 17.83 0.79
C TYR A 769 14.05 18.91 1.79
N LEU A 770 13.12 19.76 2.18
CA LEU A 770 13.29 20.70 3.29
C LEU A 770 13.59 19.95 4.59
N PHE A 771 12.73 19.02 4.99
CA PHE A 771 12.84 18.33 6.26
C PHE A 771 14.17 17.59 6.39
N GLN A 772 14.54 16.84 5.34
CA GLN A 772 15.78 16.08 5.34
C GLN A 772 17.01 16.96 5.18
N THR A 773 16.94 18.09 4.47
CA THR A 773 18.06 19.06 4.42
C THR A 773 18.34 19.61 5.81
N LEU A 774 17.31 20.04 6.53
CA LEU A 774 17.48 20.55 7.89
C LEU A 774 18.04 19.47 8.83
N ALA A 775 17.45 18.27 8.81
CA ALA A 775 17.87 17.18 9.69
C ALA A 775 19.31 16.70 9.42
N ARG A 776 19.70 16.54 8.15
CA ARG A 776 21.04 16.07 7.74
C ARG A 776 22.15 17.10 8.00
N ASN A 777 21.81 18.38 8.09
CA ASN A 777 22.74 19.46 8.42
C ASN A 777 22.66 19.89 9.90
N GLY A 778 22.12 19.04 10.79
CA GLY A 778 22.15 19.26 12.23
C GLY A 778 21.09 20.23 12.78
N LEU A 779 20.16 20.71 11.94
CA LEU A 779 19.13 21.70 12.32
C LEU A 779 17.86 21.03 12.87
N ASN A 780 18.01 19.99 13.70
CA ASN A 780 16.87 19.26 14.27
C ASN A 780 16.06 20.09 15.28
N GLU A 781 16.67 21.08 15.94
CA GLU A 781 15.96 22.06 16.77
C GLU A 781 15.01 22.95 15.96
N LEU A 782 15.42 23.32 14.74
CA LEU A 782 14.57 24.07 13.83
C LEU A 782 13.41 23.19 13.33
N MET A 783 13.68 21.93 12.98
CA MET A 783 12.63 20.95 12.66
C MET A 783 11.59 20.82 13.77
N TYR A 784 12.03 20.71 15.02
CA TYR A 784 11.12 20.66 16.17
C TYR A 784 10.26 21.92 16.24
N THR A 785 10.89 23.10 16.15
CA THR A 785 10.20 24.41 16.26
C THR A 785 9.20 24.64 15.13
N MET A 786 9.55 24.24 13.91
CA MET A 786 8.70 24.39 12.72
C MET A 786 7.43 23.56 12.74
N HIS A 787 7.38 22.49 13.55
CA HIS A 787 6.26 21.54 13.53
C HIS A 787 5.55 21.38 14.87
N ASN A 788 6.14 21.86 15.97
CA ASN A 788 5.52 21.84 17.28
C ASN A 788 4.71 23.13 17.57
N HIS A 789 3.60 23.32 16.84
CA HIS A 789 2.67 24.43 17.05
C HIS A 789 1.27 24.11 16.51
N GLU A 790 0.26 24.89 16.90
CA GLU A 790 -1.14 24.70 16.47
C GLU A 790 -1.65 25.73 15.46
N GLU A 791 -0.76 26.56 14.92
CA GLU A 791 -1.07 27.55 13.88
C GLU A 791 -0.95 26.99 12.46
N ALA A 792 -1.72 27.52 11.51
CA ALA A 792 -1.57 27.16 10.10
C ALA A 792 -0.32 27.86 9.51
N PRO A 793 0.41 27.21 8.59
CA PRO A 793 0.29 25.81 8.17
C PRO A 793 0.98 24.83 9.14
N GLY A 794 0.38 23.66 9.41
CA GLY A 794 1.07 22.61 10.18
C GLY A 794 0.16 21.52 10.75
N TYR A 795 0.76 20.44 11.25
CA TYR A 795 0.04 19.28 11.80
C TYR A 795 -0.80 19.63 13.03
N GLY A 796 -0.28 20.46 13.94
CA GLY A 796 -1.03 20.86 15.13
C GLY A 796 -2.28 21.69 14.80
N PHE A 797 -2.27 22.45 13.70
CA PHE A 797 -3.47 23.14 13.22
C PHE A 797 -4.53 22.15 12.74
N GLN A 798 -4.16 21.14 11.95
CA GLN A 798 -5.11 20.10 11.53
C GLN A 798 -5.73 19.37 12.73
N LEU A 799 -4.93 19.11 13.77
CA LEU A 799 -5.42 18.51 15.02
C LEU A 799 -6.41 19.43 15.74
N LYS A 800 -6.07 20.72 15.86
CA LYS A 800 -6.94 21.74 16.46
C LYS A 800 -8.26 21.90 15.68
N PHE A 801 -8.20 21.74 14.35
CA PHE A 801 -9.38 21.73 13.48
C PHE A 801 -10.26 20.48 13.69
N GLY A 802 -9.73 19.40 14.27
CA GLY A 802 -10.47 18.15 14.51
C GLY A 802 -10.31 17.11 13.38
N ALA A 803 -9.27 17.25 12.56
CA ALA A 803 -8.91 16.24 11.56
C ALA A 803 -8.57 14.90 12.24
N THR A 804 -8.92 13.81 11.58
CA THR A 804 -8.66 12.44 12.07
C THR A 804 -7.85 11.60 11.08
N THR A 805 -7.60 12.17 9.90
CA THR A 805 -6.67 11.77 8.85
C THR A 805 -5.94 13.04 8.40
N LEU A 806 -4.75 12.88 7.83
CA LEU A 806 -4.05 13.98 7.19
C LEU A 806 -4.84 14.52 5.98
N THR A 807 -4.82 15.84 5.78
CA THR A 807 -5.57 16.52 4.72
C THR A 807 -4.69 16.94 3.56
N GLU A 808 -5.31 17.15 2.38
CA GLU A 808 -4.62 17.55 1.14
C GLU A 808 -3.95 18.93 1.26
N GLN A 809 -4.54 19.85 2.03
CA GLN A 809 -3.98 21.16 2.33
C GLN A 809 -3.65 21.29 3.81
N TRP A 810 -2.62 22.06 4.13
CA TRP A 810 -2.28 22.39 5.51
C TRP A 810 -3.41 23.07 6.27
N ASP A 811 -4.22 23.88 5.59
CA ASP A 811 -5.48 24.40 6.09
C ASP A 811 -6.66 23.62 5.48
N PRO A 812 -7.28 22.68 6.23
CA PRO A 812 -8.36 21.84 5.72
C PRO A 812 -9.57 22.62 5.20
N ARG A 813 -9.77 23.86 5.65
CA ARG A 813 -10.90 24.72 5.26
C ARG A 813 -10.84 25.13 3.79
N GLN A 814 -9.66 25.08 3.19
CA GLN A 814 -9.38 25.48 1.81
C GLN A 814 -9.17 24.26 0.89
N GLY A 815 -9.03 23.06 1.45
CA GLY A 815 -8.76 21.81 0.74
C GLY A 815 -9.98 21.15 0.10
N SER A 816 -9.72 20.24 -0.86
CA SER A 816 -10.75 19.44 -1.52
C SER A 816 -10.87 18.04 -0.94
N SER A 817 -9.86 17.55 -0.22
CA SER A 817 -9.93 16.30 0.56
C SER A 817 -9.37 16.44 1.96
N TRP A 818 -10.03 15.77 2.90
CA TRP A 818 -9.58 15.63 4.28
C TRP A 818 -8.90 14.26 4.54
N ASN A 819 -8.50 13.55 3.50
CA ASN A 819 -7.84 12.24 3.59
C ASN A 819 -6.84 12.02 2.45
N HIS A 820 -5.66 12.61 2.62
CA HIS A 820 -4.53 12.54 1.70
C HIS A 820 -3.25 12.37 2.51
N PHE A 821 -2.31 11.53 2.06
CA PHE A 821 -1.08 11.31 2.82
C PHE A 821 0.15 12.05 2.27
N MET A 822 -0.04 12.92 1.28
CA MET A 822 1.03 13.67 0.59
C MET A 822 1.80 14.63 1.50
N MET A 823 1.28 14.95 2.68
CA MET A 823 1.97 15.78 3.67
C MET A 823 2.62 14.94 4.79
N GLY A 824 2.85 13.64 4.55
CA GLY A 824 3.28 12.67 5.56
C GLY A 824 4.78 12.55 5.79
N GLN A 825 5.61 13.38 5.14
CA GLN A 825 7.06 13.19 5.06
C GLN A 825 7.80 13.39 6.39
N ILE A 826 7.19 14.05 7.38
CA ILE A 826 7.79 14.20 8.73
C ILE A 826 8.01 12.84 9.41
N ASP A 827 7.27 11.81 9.00
CA ASP A 827 7.40 10.48 9.62
C ASP A 827 8.79 9.88 9.39
N GLU A 828 9.44 10.21 8.27
CA GLU A 828 10.86 9.89 8.07
C GLU A 828 11.71 10.49 9.19
N TRP A 829 11.48 11.74 9.59
CA TRP A 829 12.24 12.41 10.65
C TRP A 829 12.01 11.77 12.03
N PHE A 830 10.79 11.29 12.32
CA PHE A 830 10.48 10.59 13.58
C PHE A 830 11.32 9.32 13.78
N PHE A 831 11.42 8.47 12.76
CA PHE A 831 12.21 7.24 12.86
C PHE A 831 13.70 7.49 12.62
N ASN A 832 14.03 8.21 11.55
CA ASN A 832 15.40 8.43 11.10
C ASN A 832 16.16 9.32 12.10
N SER A 833 15.57 10.39 12.63
CA SER A 833 16.27 11.36 13.49
C SER A 833 15.90 11.28 14.97
N LEU A 834 14.61 11.34 15.32
CA LEU A 834 14.23 11.34 16.74
C LEU A 834 14.56 10.01 17.42
N ALA A 835 14.09 8.89 16.84
CA ALA A 835 14.48 7.57 17.29
C ALA A 835 15.91 7.21 16.86
N GLY A 836 16.35 7.69 15.70
CA GLY A 836 17.70 7.47 15.22
C GLY A 836 17.91 6.12 14.54
N ILE A 837 16.87 5.38 14.15
CA ILE A 837 16.98 4.06 13.52
C ILE A 837 17.24 4.24 12.03
N ARG A 838 18.36 3.73 11.52
CA ARG A 838 18.73 3.87 10.10
C ARG A 838 19.51 2.65 9.60
N THR A 839 19.48 2.39 8.31
CA THR A 839 20.46 1.52 7.66
C THR A 839 21.83 2.24 7.62
N VAL A 840 22.92 1.53 7.86
CA VAL A 840 24.27 2.10 7.64
C VAL A 840 24.45 2.40 6.15
N GLU A 841 24.98 3.58 5.83
CA GLU A 841 25.20 4.02 4.45
C GLU A 841 26.01 2.99 3.65
N GLY A 842 25.53 2.63 2.46
CA GLY A 842 26.14 1.60 1.60
C GLY A 842 25.95 0.16 2.07
N LYS A 843 25.17 -0.10 3.13
CA LYS A 843 24.93 -1.43 3.71
C LYS A 843 23.42 -1.79 3.75
N PRO A 844 22.79 -2.01 2.59
CA PRO A 844 21.34 -2.18 2.46
C PRO A 844 20.78 -3.38 3.24
N GLY A 845 19.50 -3.31 3.57
CA GLY A 845 18.74 -4.42 4.16
C GLY A 845 18.67 -4.43 5.68
N MET A 846 19.05 -3.35 6.37
CA MET A 846 19.00 -3.26 7.84
C MET A 846 19.76 -4.39 8.57
N LYS A 847 20.80 -4.95 7.93
CA LYS A 847 21.72 -5.90 8.56
C LYS A 847 22.77 -5.20 9.43
N GLU A 848 23.28 -4.09 8.92
CA GLU A 848 24.10 -3.13 9.69
C GLU A 848 23.25 -1.88 9.95
N ILE A 849 23.02 -1.58 11.22
CA ILE A 849 22.07 -0.55 11.67
C ILE A 849 22.85 0.60 12.30
N GLU A 850 22.49 1.84 11.99
CA GLU A 850 22.89 3.01 12.78
C GLU A 850 21.77 3.34 13.78
N ILE A 851 22.14 3.52 15.05
CA ILE A 851 21.28 4.08 16.08
C ILE A 851 21.86 5.43 16.53
N ARG A 852 21.27 6.53 16.07
CA ARG A 852 21.75 7.90 16.33
C ARG A 852 20.58 8.84 16.68
N PRO A 853 20.01 8.74 17.89
CA PRO A 853 18.89 9.58 18.30
C PRO A 853 19.30 11.07 18.40
N ARG A 854 18.35 11.96 18.13
CA ARG A 854 18.50 13.41 18.23
C ARG A 854 17.50 13.98 19.25
N PRO A 855 17.86 14.10 20.54
CA PRO A 855 17.06 14.81 21.52
C PRO A 855 17.01 16.29 21.16
N VAL A 856 15.82 16.87 21.04
CA VAL A 856 15.60 18.27 20.63
C VAL A 856 14.41 18.87 21.35
N GLY A 857 14.38 20.21 21.45
CA GLY A 857 13.32 20.95 22.09
C GLY A 857 13.12 20.53 23.55
N ASP A 858 11.87 20.28 23.93
CA ASP A 858 11.48 19.80 25.25
C ASP A 858 11.26 18.29 25.34
N LEU A 859 11.73 17.52 24.34
CA LEU A 859 11.51 16.08 24.32
C LEU A 859 12.21 15.39 25.49
N THR A 860 11.43 14.75 26.36
CA THR A 860 11.93 13.99 27.51
C THR A 860 12.05 12.51 27.22
N TYR A 861 11.35 11.98 26.21
CA TYR A 861 11.54 10.61 25.75
C TYR A 861 11.10 10.40 24.31
N VAL A 862 11.67 9.37 23.67
CA VAL A 862 11.16 8.75 22.44
C VAL A 862 11.28 7.22 22.57
N ARG A 863 10.20 6.53 22.20
CA ARG A 863 10.13 5.08 22.05
C ARG A 863 9.68 4.74 20.65
N ALA A 864 10.52 4.04 19.91
CA ALA A 864 10.18 3.59 18.58
C ALA A 864 10.67 2.17 18.31
N SER A 865 9.99 1.48 17.42
CA SER A 865 10.47 0.22 16.89
C SER A 865 10.01 -0.01 15.46
N THR A 866 10.73 -0.83 14.72
CA THR A 866 10.33 -1.36 13.42
C THR A 866 10.77 -2.82 13.30
N LYS A 867 10.00 -3.66 12.60
CA LYS A 867 10.40 -5.04 12.28
C LYS A 867 11.04 -5.07 10.90
N THR A 868 12.31 -5.45 10.85
CA THR A 868 13.06 -5.69 9.62
C THR A 868 12.90 -7.14 9.17
N LEU A 869 13.53 -7.53 8.07
CA LEU A 869 13.59 -8.93 7.66
C LEU A 869 14.25 -9.83 8.71
N TYR A 870 15.12 -9.29 9.56
CA TYR A 870 15.87 -10.02 10.59
C TYR A 870 15.14 -10.08 11.94
N GLY A 871 14.23 -9.15 12.21
CA GLY A 871 13.47 -9.09 13.45
C GLY A 871 13.25 -7.65 13.92
N LYS A 872 12.87 -7.49 15.19
CA LYS A 872 12.56 -6.17 15.76
C LYS A 872 13.82 -5.38 16.07
N VAL A 873 13.91 -4.16 15.55
CA VAL A 873 14.83 -3.11 16.02
C VAL A 873 14.03 -2.14 16.90
N ALA A 874 14.52 -1.83 18.09
CA ALA A 874 13.83 -0.92 19.00
C ALA A 874 14.79 0.06 19.66
N VAL A 875 14.29 1.28 19.88
CA VAL A 875 14.95 2.38 20.60
C VAL A 875 13.99 2.91 21.66
N ASP A 876 14.48 3.09 22.87
CA ASP A 876 13.81 3.76 23.97
C ASP A 876 14.84 4.66 24.65
N TRP A 877 14.72 5.98 24.46
CA TRP A 877 15.58 6.93 25.16
C TRP A 877 14.78 7.88 26.04
N THR A 878 15.39 8.29 27.15
CA THR A 878 14.87 9.27 28.10
C THR A 878 15.93 10.32 28.45
N CYS A 879 15.46 11.54 28.70
CA CYS A 879 16.23 12.66 29.24
C CYS A 879 15.62 13.06 30.59
N GLU A 880 16.27 12.71 31.69
CA GLU A 880 15.79 13.02 33.05
C GLU A 880 16.93 13.62 33.88
N ASN A 881 16.70 14.76 34.55
CA ASN A 881 17.70 15.41 35.40
C ASN A 881 19.06 15.64 34.72
N GLY A 882 19.05 15.96 33.42
CA GLY A 882 20.26 16.18 32.62
C GLY A 882 21.00 14.90 32.20
N VAL A 883 20.44 13.73 32.48
CA VAL A 883 21.00 12.42 32.12
C VAL A 883 20.26 11.84 30.93
N PHE A 884 21.01 11.40 29.92
CA PHE A 884 20.47 10.71 28.76
C PHE A 884 20.62 9.20 28.93
N THR A 885 19.52 8.46 28.91
CA THR A 885 19.53 6.99 28.93
C THR A 885 18.99 6.45 27.61
N LEU A 886 19.67 5.47 27.01
CA LEU A 886 19.27 4.84 25.76
C LEU A 886 19.27 3.33 25.90
N LYS A 887 18.11 2.71 25.67
CA LYS A 887 17.94 1.27 25.51
C LYS A 887 17.74 0.94 24.04
N VAL A 888 18.46 -0.06 23.55
CA VAL A 888 18.33 -0.57 22.17
C VAL A 888 18.12 -2.07 22.16
N THR A 889 17.34 -2.56 21.19
CA THR A 889 17.19 -3.99 20.88
C THR A 889 17.57 -4.22 19.43
N ILE A 890 18.52 -5.13 19.19
CA ILE A 890 19.05 -5.50 17.87
C ILE A 890 18.78 -6.98 17.61
N PRO A 891 18.21 -7.36 16.44
CA PRO A 891 17.86 -8.76 16.15
C PRO A 891 19.09 -9.62 15.86
N VAL A 892 18.95 -10.95 16.04
CA VAL A 892 20.00 -11.94 15.73
C VAL A 892 20.38 -11.87 14.24
N GLY A 893 21.69 -11.85 13.97
CA GLY A 893 22.24 -11.72 12.62
C GLY A 893 22.48 -10.27 12.16
N CYS A 894 22.16 -9.29 12.99
CA CYS A 894 22.44 -7.87 12.76
C CYS A 894 23.50 -7.32 13.71
N THR A 895 24.10 -6.18 13.33
CA THR A 895 25.00 -5.38 14.15
C THR A 895 24.55 -3.93 14.16
N ALA A 896 24.83 -3.18 15.22
CA ALA A 896 24.50 -1.76 15.32
C ALA A 896 25.69 -0.87 15.68
N ARG A 897 25.73 0.31 15.04
CA ARG A 897 26.59 1.46 15.39
C ARG A 897 25.77 2.42 16.23
N VAL A 898 25.99 2.45 17.54
CA VAL A 898 25.22 3.27 18.48
C VAL A 898 25.99 4.53 18.83
N PHE A 899 25.38 5.69 18.58
CA PHE A 899 25.92 7.00 18.92
C PHE A 899 25.08 7.61 20.05
N LEU A 900 25.72 7.96 21.17
CA LEU A 900 25.06 8.82 22.16
C LEU A 900 25.08 10.28 21.68
N PRO A 901 24.23 11.16 22.25
CA PRO A 901 24.22 12.57 21.89
C PRO A 901 25.64 13.16 21.90
N ASP A 902 25.98 13.98 20.90
CA ASP A 902 27.27 14.63 20.68
C ASP A 902 28.51 13.72 20.50
N GLU A 903 28.36 12.40 20.56
CA GLU A 903 29.48 11.49 20.30
C GLU A 903 29.75 11.39 18.79
N LYS A 904 31.04 11.47 18.41
CA LYS A 904 31.50 11.28 17.03
C LYS A 904 31.77 9.82 16.68
N GLU A 905 32.19 9.04 17.67
CA GLU A 905 32.54 7.63 17.51
C GLU A 905 31.41 6.73 18.02
N PRO A 906 31.03 5.67 17.28
CA PRO A 906 29.99 4.75 17.71
C PRO A 906 30.50 3.69 18.69
N LYS A 907 29.59 3.20 19.52
CA LYS A 907 29.71 1.91 20.20
C LYS A 907 29.16 0.83 19.27
N ILE A 908 29.96 -0.19 18.97
CA ILE A 908 29.54 -1.32 18.13
C ILE A 908 28.94 -2.41 19.03
N VAL A 909 27.72 -2.83 18.72
CA VAL A 909 27.05 -3.95 19.39
C VAL A 909 26.52 -4.95 18.37
N GLU A 910 26.51 -6.23 18.75
CA GLU A 910 25.85 -7.29 17.99
C GLU A 910 24.37 -7.39 18.40
N SER A 911 23.72 -8.53 18.17
CA SER A 911 22.33 -8.74 18.57
C SER A 911 22.14 -8.74 20.07
N GLY A 912 20.97 -8.33 20.54
CA GLY A 912 20.64 -8.37 21.96
C GLY A 912 19.97 -7.09 22.44
N THR A 913 19.88 -6.94 23.75
CA THR A 913 19.38 -5.71 24.39
C THR A 913 20.51 -5.04 25.17
N TYR A 914 20.73 -3.76 24.89
CA TYR A 914 21.79 -2.96 25.50
C TYR A 914 21.23 -1.68 26.10
N SER A 915 21.86 -1.20 27.17
CA SER A 915 21.54 0.07 27.82
C SER A 915 22.78 0.92 27.92
N PHE A 916 22.65 2.19 27.57
CA PHE A 916 23.71 3.19 27.60
C PHE A 916 23.23 4.40 28.41
N LYS A 917 24.17 5.11 29.02
CA LYS A 917 23.92 6.31 29.82
C LYS A 917 24.98 7.36 29.49
N LYS A 918 24.57 8.61 29.39
CA LYS A 918 25.45 9.80 29.30
C LYS A 918 25.05 10.80 30.37
#